data_AF-A0A2D6P3M1-F1
#
_entry.id   AF-A0A2D6P3M1-F1
#
_cell.length_a   1.000
_cell.length_b   1.000
_cell.length_c   1.000
_cell.angle_alpha   90.00
_cell.angle_beta   90.00
_cell.angle_gamma   90.00
#
_symmetry.space_group_name_H-M   'P 1'
#
loop_
_entity.id
_entity.type
_entity.pdbx_description
1 polymer ?
#
loop_
_entity_poly.entity_id
_entity_poly.type
_entity_poly.pdbx_seq_one_letter_code
_entity_poly.pdbx_strand_id
1 'polypeptide(L)'
;MGDSCNWVTGKYGSAVDFDGNADYIELGDIIFDSATEFSVVFWAKVDDLTKDNTFLSKGAFSTRVPVLFWRDESTSNPCSSASDTLTLLVSTGATDQRICSSSGSFNDNNWHFIVGTFKASDLTGLNLYLDGKQAATAESTATITSIESSSDKVRIGAPTPPSTTKDLDGLVDNYMILNRVLTREEIYQLYISNLNKYDTQNWSLYVNQSKNATTVLDDGTYTYYASVTNGSGSENITTTRTIIVDTTSPIINFTYPTLSNASTTTNTSIKINISITDLNEINDIKYNWNGTNFTMYNDSLIFMMNFDNITSIGENYTRNATNGVVDISKYKNNGTLGDSTAGTNPTWNLTGKYNGAFEFDGDDDFIELGAITPGHPLMFANSNLTITAWFYKYAGNSWQRIIDKSDGGTAQNGYAIYVQNDNDINIAVDGNTITADAGAQGFALHENWIHMAAVISDSYYAIYLNGINITGITWGSGDSPTQPPNVETNMRIGTWNHNTNREWNGTLDEIQIWNRTLSEEEIYQLYASNLNKFNQTQWYLYVNQSTNSTSGLNNADYTYFISVKDKAGNSNQTETRTVTISSDTTYPTFSGYYDNNASIISGGVALFNVTVENTNGTVFLTINGSDYYVNNVTSNVYNLSISGLINETYLYNWSSYGNGSSANLNVSSNRYYTVNVTDTDGDGVSDNSDKLLYNETNVTTSGVSELNITIGGNSTSSTFSISTEEILFYDQSDLIVNFSHNFSQSNLDLSKITISKTSTSLIFNLSGQLQGNKTLYITDNSFVSLCVKDEEINSIDEISSDCTGSNETNFNSCLGSVVRINGINCTDDGSTIKIENLKYSGIRGIQADPSGTSSTSGSGSGGRRSKKVVEEDTIEKFKCVTNSDCSEDKTCFYNQCVK
;
A
#
# COMPACT_ATOMS: atom_id res chain seq x y z
N MET A 1 -16.76 67.18 48.28
CA MET A 1 -16.72 68.32 47.34
C MET A 1 -16.38 69.58 48.13
N GLY A 2 -15.12 69.66 48.57
CA GLY A 2 -14.40 70.93 48.55
C GLY A 2 -13.71 70.95 47.19
N ASP A 3 -13.91 72.03 46.45
CA ASP A 3 -13.78 72.08 44.98
C ASP A 3 -14.42 70.88 44.24
N SER A 4 -14.19 70.77 42.93
CA SER A 4 -15.06 70.04 42.00
C SER A 4 -14.34 68.92 41.23
N CYS A 5 -14.13 67.81 41.92
CA CYS A 5 -13.68 66.52 41.36
C CYS A 5 -14.44 66.20 40.07
N ASN A 6 -13.73 65.81 39.02
CA ASN A 6 -14.32 65.55 37.70
C ASN A 6 -14.83 64.11 37.58
N TRP A 7 -15.64 63.86 36.55
CA TRP A 7 -16.08 62.52 36.17
C TRP A 7 -15.50 62.17 34.79
N VAL A 8 -14.77 61.07 34.72
CA VAL A 8 -14.08 60.58 33.52
C VAL A 8 -14.41 59.11 33.27
N THR A 9 -13.98 58.55 32.13
CA THR A 9 -14.13 57.11 31.87
C THR A 9 -13.34 56.29 32.89
N GLY A 10 -14.05 55.46 33.65
CA GLY A 10 -13.47 54.62 34.70
C GLY A 10 -12.94 53.27 34.21
N LYS A 11 -12.62 52.39 35.16
CA LYS A 11 -12.40 50.96 34.91
C LYS A 11 -13.71 50.30 34.44
N TYR A 12 -14.85 50.71 35.00
CA TYR A 12 -16.17 50.19 34.71
C TYR A 12 -17.22 51.30 34.57
N GLY A 13 -17.15 52.07 33.49
CA GLY A 13 -18.08 53.16 33.20
C GLY A 13 -17.47 54.51 33.53
N SER A 14 -17.73 55.04 34.74
CA SER A 14 -17.30 56.38 35.12
C SER A 14 -16.58 56.39 36.49
N ALA A 15 -15.36 56.93 36.50
CA ALA A 15 -14.57 57.15 37.71
C ALA A 15 -14.62 58.61 38.17
N VAL A 16 -14.29 58.84 39.44
CA VAL A 16 -13.99 60.18 39.97
C VAL A 16 -12.51 60.48 39.75
N ASP A 17 -12.23 61.68 39.28
CA ASP A 17 -10.92 62.23 38.94
C ASP A 17 -10.55 63.30 39.98
N PHE A 18 -9.35 63.18 40.56
CA PHE A 18 -8.82 64.00 41.65
C PHE A 18 -7.52 64.69 41.20
N ASP A 19 -7.42 66.01 41.37
CA ASP A 19 -6.33 66.84 40.79
C ASP A 19 -5.02 66.91 41.61
N GLY A 20 -4.87 66.13 42.68
CA GLY A 20 -3.73 66.21 43.59
C GLY A 20 -3.71 67.46 44.50
N ASN A 21 -4.80 68.24 44.54
CA ASN A 21 -4.88 69.53 45.22
C ASN A 21 -6.26 69.73 45.91
N ALA A 22 -6.40 69.15 47.09
CA ALA A 22 -7.54 69.29 48.00
C ALA A 22 -8.91 68.79 47.50
N ASP A 23 -9.00 68.09 46.37
CA ASP A 23 -10.17 67.29 45.97
C ASP A 23 -10.45 66.15 46.98
N TYR A 24 -11.68 66.04 47.47
CA TYR A 24 -12.10 64.88 48.30
C TYR A 24 -13.62 64.60 48.34
N ILE A 25 -13.94 63.31 48.47
CA ILE A 25 -15.27 62.80 48.84
C ILE A 25 -15.31 62.64 50.36
N GLU A 26 -16.30 63.23 51.02
CA GLU A 26 -16.46 63.20 52.47
C GLU A 26 -17.62 62.28 52.85
N LEU A 27 -17.35 61.25 53.66
CA LEU A 27 -18.33 60.19 53.96
C LEU A 27 -18.97 60.32 55.36
N GLY A 28 -18.66 61.41 56.09
CA GLY A 28 -19.07 61.59 57.48
C GLY A 28 -18.11 60.89 58.46
N ASP A 29 -18.54 60.76 59.72
CA ASP A 29 -17.64 60.44 60.83
C ASP A 29 -17.60 58.93 61.16
N ILE A 30 -18.79 58.35 61.36
CA ILE A 30 -19.05 57.12 62.12
C ILE A 30 -18.69 55.78 61.45
N ILE A 31 -17.97 55.78 60.32
CA ILE A 31 -17.79 54.57 59.50
C ILE A 31 -16.79 53.56 60.11
N PHE A 32 -15.77 54.04 60.83
CA PHE A 32 -14.74 53.19 61.44
C PHE A 32 -14.64 53.31 62.97
N ASP A 33 -15.40 54.22 63.60
CA ASP A 33 -15.31 54.44 65.05
C ASP A 33 -15.65 53.18 65.85
N SER A 34 -14.72 52.73 66.69
CA SER A 34 -14.82 51.46 67.45
C SER A 34 -14.99 50.18 66.61
N ALA A 35 -14.68 50.21 65.30
CA ALA A 35 -14.80 49.03 64.46
C ALA A 35 -13.87 47.89 64.91
N THR A 36 -14.40 46.66 64.98
CA THR A 36 -13.64 45.44 65.29
C THR A 36 -13.28 44.62 64.05
N GLU A 37 -13.95 44.83 62.92
CA GLU A 37 -13.55 44.31 61.62
C GLU A 37 -14.13 45.16 60.48
N PHE A 38 -13.40 45.23 59.36
CA PHE A 38 -13.89 45.85 58.12
C PHE A 38 -13.16 45.32 56.88
N SER A 39 -13.71 45.62 55.70
CA SER A 39 -13.00 45.55 54.42
C SER A 39 -13.26 46.83 53.62
N VAL A 40 -12.24 47.30 52.91
CA VAL A 40 -12.29 48.44 51.98
C VAL A 40 -11.85 47.92 50.61
N VAL A 41 -12.69 48.11 49.59
CA VAL A 41 -12.51 47.60 48.22
C VAL A 41 -12.63 48.77 47.25
N PHE A 42 -11.71 48.90 46.28
CA PHE A 42 -11.83 49.88 45.20
C PHE A 42 -10.93 49.53 44.01
N TRP A 43 -11.22 50.13 42.85
CA TRP A 43 -10.25 50.26 41.77
C TRP A 43 -9.59 51.64 41.86
N ALA A 44 -8.29 51.73 41.60
CA ALA A 44 -7.56 52.99 41.50
C ALA A 44 -6.56 52.98 40.34
N LYS A 45 -6.26 54.19 39.84
CA LYS A 45 -5.16 54.49 38.92
C LYS A 45 -4.55 55.82 39.38
N VAL A 46 -3.27 55.85 39.75
CA VAL A 46 -2.57 57.09 40.11
C VAL A 46 -1.93 57.70 38.86
N ASP A 47 -1.88 59.03 38.79
CA ASP A 47 -1.23 59.76 37.70
C ASP A 47 0.07 60.47 38.12
N ASP A 48 0.13 61.08 39.32
CA ASP A 48 1.40 61.54 39.91
C ASP A 48 2.00 60.51 40.87
N LEU A 49 2.93 59.71 40.34
CA LEU A 49 3.71 58.72 41.09
C LEU A 49 4.86 59.34 41.92
N THR A 50 5.06 60.66 41.92
CA THR A 50 6.20 61.32 42.61
C THR A 50 5.90 61.76 44.04
N LYS A 51 4.71 61.41 44.57
CA LYS A 51 4.23 61.78 45.91
C LYS A 51 3.45 60.64 46.59
N ASP A 52 3.21 60.83 47.89
CA ASP A 52 2.19 60.06 48.60
C ASP A 52 0.81 60.37 47.98
N ASN A 53 -0.05 59.36 47.82
CA ASN A 53 -1.40 59.53 47.28
C ASN A 53 -2.43 58.88 48.20
N THR A 54 -3.32 59.66 48.81
CA THR A 54 -4.26 59.20 49.85
C THR A 54 -5.58 58.68 49.26
N PHE A 55 -5.73 57.35 49.19
CA PHE A 55 -6.98 56.72 48.77
C PHE A 55 -8.07 56.83 49.83
N LEU A 56 -7.72 56.68 51.12
CA LEU A 56 -8.65 56.78 52.26
C LEU A 56 -7.95 57.38 53.48
N SER A 57 -8.61 58.30 54.17
CA SER A 57 -8.19 58.71 55.52
C SER A 57 -9.39 58.84 56.48
N LYS A 58 -9.14 58.58 57.77
CA LYS A 58 -9.93 59.11 58.89
C LYS A 58 -8.97 59.76 59.87
N GLY A 59 -8.73 61.07 59.72
CA GLY A 59 -7.82 61.84 60.58
C GLY A 59 -6.63 62.49 59.87
N ALA A 60 -5.61 62.81 60.68
CA ALA A 60 -4.44 63.60 60.33
C ALA A 60 -3.14 62.78 60.46
N PHE A 61 -2.40 62.64 59.35
CA PHE A 61 -1.15 61.88 59.25
C PHE A 61 -0.13 62.16 60.35
N SER A 62 -0.08 63.39 60.87
CA SER A 62 0.96 63.86 61.79
C SER A 62 0.59 63.83 63.28
N THR A 63 -0.64 63.44 63.64
CA THR A 63 -1.12 63.50 65.04
C THR A 63 -2.05 62.36 65.45
N ARG A 64 -3.05 62.00 64.63
CA ARG A 64 -4.06 60.98 64.95
C ARG A 64 -4.77 60.55 63.68
N VAL A 65 -4.67 59.26 63.31
CA VAL A 65 -5.30 58.72 62.10
C VAL A 65 -5.78 57.27 62.32
N PRO A 66 -7.01 57.06 62.87
CA PRO A 66 -7.59 55.73 63.08
C PRO A 66 -7.49 54.73 61.92
N VAL A 67 -7.66 55.22 60.68
CA VAL A 67 -7.52 54.42 59.44
C VAL A 67 -6.87 55.28 58.36
N LEU A 68 -5.88 54.74 57.65
CA LEU A 68 -5.25 55.39 56.51
C LEU A 68 -4.88 54.37 55.42
N PHE A 69 -5.15 54.69 54.16
CA PHE A 69 -4.86 53.86 52.99
C PHE A 69 -4.26 54.77 51.90
N TRP A 70 -3.02 54.51 51.48
CA TRP A 70 -2.28 55.40 50.58
C TRP A 70 -1.22 54.66 49.75
N ARG A 71 -0.82 55.24 48.62
CA ARG A 71 0.49 54.96 47.99
C ARG A 71 1.54 55.77 48.75
N ASP A 72 2.63 55.13 49.18
CA ASP A 72 3.72 55.73 49.94
C ASP A 72 5.00 55.81 49.08
N GLU A 73 5.55 57.03 48.96
CA GLU A 73 6.78 57.34 48.22
C GLU A 73 8.01 57.46 49.16
N SER A 74 7.79 57.43 50.48
CA SER A 74 8.80 57.71 51.50
C SER A 74 9.58 56.46 51.92
N THR A 75 10.88 56.43 51.56
CA THR A 75 11.84 55.48 52.16
C THR A 75 11.99 55.60 53.69
N SER A 76 11.44 56.66 54.30
CA SER A 76 11.37 56.85 55.75
C SER A 76 10.02 56.42 56.35
N ASN A 77 9.93 55.14 56.72
CA ASN A 77 8.99 54.53 57.68
C ASN A 77 7.50 54.89 57.55
N PRO A 78 6.74 54.03 56.84
CA PRO A 78 5.89 53.08 57.57
C PRO A 78 6.41 51.65 57.61
N CYS A 79 7.09 51.24 56.54
CA CYS A 79 7.69 49.92 56.35
C CYS A 79 9.13 50.14 55.88
N SER A 80 10.10 49.56 56.59
CA SER A 80 11.49 50.02 56.46
C SER A 80 12.14 49.69 55.10
N SER A 81 12.70 50.71 54.43
CA SER A 81 13.45 50.64 53.17
C SER A 81 12.69 50.16 51.90
N ALA A 82 11.36 50.33 51.87
CA ALA A 82 10.57 50.21 50.64
C ALA A 82 10.14 51.59 50.10
N SER A 83 9.93 51.69 48.79
CA SER A 83 9.27 52.83 48.10
C SER A 83 8.17 52.32 47.16
N ASP A 84 7.30 53.23 46.70
CA ASP A 84 6.23 52.94 45.74
C ASP A 84 5.26 51.84 46.24
N THR A 85 5.04 51.80 47.56
CA THR A 85 4.23 50.77 48.21
C THR A 85 2.80 51.22 48.40
N LEU A 86 1.86 50.29 48.23
CA LEU A 86 0.50 50.45 48.68
C LEU A 86 0.45 50.09 50.17
N THR A 87 -0.01 51.01 51.02
CA THR A 87 0.05 50.89 52.48
C THR A 87 -1.32 51.08 53.13
N LEU A 88 -1.64 50.22 54.10
CA LEU A 88 -2.81 50.31 54.98
C LEU A 88 -2.35 50.39 56.44
N LEU A 89 -2.92 51.33 57.20
CA LEU A 89 -2.70 51.55 58.63
C LEU A 89 -4.03 51.58 59.38
N VAL A 90 -4.02 50.98 60.57
CA VAL A 90 -5.11 51.03 61.56
C VAL A 90 -4.55 51.39 62.95
N SER A 91 -5.28 52.16 63.75
CA SER A 91 -4.77 52.75 65.00
C SER A 91 -5.78 52.73 66.16
N THR A 92 -5.26 52.63 67.39
CA THR A 92 -5.96 52.88 68.67
C THR A 92 -5.63 54.25 69.29
N GLY A 93 -4.79 55.06 68.62
CA GLY A 93 -4.21 56.29 69.13
C GLY A 93 -3.02 56.08 70.07
N ALA A 94 -2.84 54.84 70.58
CA ALA A 94 -1.72 54.42 71.42
C ALA A 94 -0.87 53.28 70.81
N THR A 95 -1.46 52.50 69.90
CA THR A 95 -0.83 51.44 69.11
C THR A 95 -1.41 51.44 67.70
N ASP A 96 -0.57 51.18 66.71
CA ASP A 96 -0.94 51.01 65.31
C ASP A 96 -0.52 49.64 64.77
N GLN A 97 -1.24 49.15 63.76
CA GLN A 97 -0.78 48.09 62.87
C GLN A 97 -0.70 48.65 61.45
N ARG A 98 0.29 48.18 60.70
CA ARG A 98 0.54 48.58 59.31
C ARG A 98 0.79 47.37 58.45
N ILE A 99 0.45 47.47 57.17
CA ILE A 99 0.86 46.51 56.14
C ILE A 99 1.15 47.29 54.86
N CYS A 100 2.28 46.99 54.23
CA CYS A 100 2.70 47.56 52.95
C CYS A 100 2.84 46.42 51.93
N SER A 101 2.59 46.70 50.66
CA SER A 101 2.96 45.80 49.56
C SER A 101 4.49 45.75 49.35
N SER A 102 4.96 44.88 48.45
CA SER A 102 6.35 44.93 48.00
C SER A 102 6.67 46.24 47.29
N SER A 103 7.88 46.77 47.49
CA SER A 103 8.35 47.98 46.80
C SER A 103 8.21 47.87 45.28
N GLY A 104 7.79 48.96 44.64
CA GLY A 104 7.53 49.01 43.19
C GLY A 104 6.20 48.39 42.74
N SER A 105 5.40 47.78 43.63
CA SER A 105 4.14 47.13 43.20
C SER A 105 3.01 48.10 42.85
N PHE A 106 3.18 49.40 43.07
CA PHE A 106 2.22 50.44 42.73
C PHE A 106 2.92 51.62 42.04
N ASN A 107 3.79 51.29 41.07
CA ASN A 107 4.62 52.25 40.35
C ASN A 107 4.34 52.27 38.83
N ASP A 108 3.07 52.28 38.45
CA ASP A 108 2.64 52.55 37.09
C ASP A 108 1.30 53.32 37.07
N ASN A 109 0.89 53.75 35.87
CA ASN A 109 -0.36 54.48 35.64
C ASN A 109 -1.50 53.55 35.15
N ASN A 110 -1.54 52.27 35.57
CA ASN A 110 -2.60 51.33 35.23
C ASN A 110 -3.73 51.31 36.28
N TRP A 111 -4.83 50.66 35.92
CA TRP A 111 -5.95 50.39 36.84
C TRP A 111 -5.73 49.10 37.64
N HIS A 112 -5.46 49.27 38.93
CA HIS A 112 -5.32 48.19 39.91
C HIS A 112 -6.58 48.01 40.77
N PHE A 113 -6.84 46.76 41.18
CA PHE A 113 -7.87 46.43 42.16
C PHE A 113 -7.27 46.27 43.54
N ILE A 114 -7.78 47.03 44.51
CA ILE A 114 -7.23 47.15 45.85
C ILE A 114 -8.25 46.66 46.87
N VAL A 115 -7.82 45.78 47.78
CA VAL A 115 -8.59 45.45 48.99
C VAL A 115 -7.71 45.53 50.23
N GLY A 116 -8.16 46.29 51.23
CA GLY A 116 -7.65 46.24 52.59
C GLY A 116 -8.66 45.59 53.51
N THR A 117 -8.24 44.64 54.35
CA THR A 117 -9.12 44.05 55.39
C THR A 117 -8.48 44.17 56.77
N PHE A 118 -9.31 44.34 57.79
CA PHE A 118 -8.90 44.45 59.18
C PHE A 118 -9.76 43.54 60.07
N LYS A 119 -9.12 42.88 61.03
CA LYS A 119 -9.76 42.14 62.11
C LYS A 119 -9.05 42.37 63.44
N ALA A 120 -9.81 42.76 64.44
CA ALA A 120 -9.32 42.97 65.79
C ALA A 120 -8.99 41.66 66.52
N SER A 121 -8.09 41.75 67.49
CA SER A 121 -7.60 40.64 68.32
C SER A 121 -6.89 39.51 67.55
N ASP A 122 -6.50 39.77 66.30
CA ASP A 122 -5.80 38.83 65.42
C ASP A 122 -4.48 39.46 64.94
N LEU A 123 -3.34 38.76 65.11
CA LEU A 123 -2.03 39.24 64.66
C LEU A 123 -1.87 39.19 63.13
N THR A 124 -2.68 38.36 62.47
CA THR A 124 -2.84 38.28 61.01
C THR A 124 -4.12 38.94 60.52
N GLY A 125 -4.77 39.74 61.37
CA GLY A 125 -6.06 40.36 61.07
C GLY A 125 -6.01 41.49 60.04
N LEU A 126 -4.86 42.16 59.89
CA LEU A 126 -4.64 43.21 58.89
C LEU A 126 -4.05 42.60 57.62
N ASN A 127 -4.76 42.70 56.49
CA ASN A 127 -4.34 42.14 55.20
C ASN A 127 -4.53 43.16 54.07
N LEU A 128 -3.68 43.03 53.04
CA LEU A 128 -3.69 43.86 51.85
C LEU A 128 -3.67 42.96 50.61
N TYR A 129 -4.48 43.31 49.63
CA TYR A 129 -4.61 42.61 48.36
C TYR A 129 -4.52 43.59 47.19
N LEU A 130 -3.85 43.15 46.13
CA LEU A 130 -3.66 43.84 44.87
C LEU A 130 -3.98 42.86 43.73
N ASP A 131 -4.85 43.25 42.81
CA ASP A 131 -5.27 42.47 41.64
C ASP A 131 -5.68 41.03 41.96
N GLY A 132 -6.52 40.88 42.99
CA GLY A 132 -7.05 39.59 43.46
C GLY A 132 -6.04 38.71 44.19
N LYS A 133 -4.81 39.20 44.46
CA LYS A 133 -3.73 38.48 45.15
C LYS A 133 -3.42 39.16 46.47
N GLN A 134 -3.03 38.40 47.48
CA GLN A 134 -2.53 38.96 48.74
C GLN A 134 -1.16 39.60 48.49
N ALA A 135 -1.03 40.89 48.75
CA ALA A 135 0.13 41.71 48.37
C ALA A 135 1.29 41.62 49.37
N ALA A 136 1.00 41.28 50.64
CA ALA A 136 1.98 41.02 51.69
C ALA A 136 1.36 40.23 52.87
N THR A 137 2.23 39.83 53.80
CA THR A 137 1.86 39.39 55.16
C THR A 137 2.27 40.50 56.13
N ALA A 138 1.44 40.80 57.14
CA ALA A 138 1.67 41.97 58.01
C ALA A 138 2.97 41.88 58.84
N GLU A 139 3.74 42.97 58.87
CA GLU A 139 4.72 43.22 59.93
C GLU A 139 4.03 43.98 61.08
N SER A 140 3.65 43.26 62.14
CA SER A 140 3.08 43.88 63.34
C SER A 140 3.63 43.25 64.62
N THR A 141 3.95 44.12 65.59
CA THR A 141 4.52 43.75 66.89
C THR A 141 3.49 43.79 68.03
N ALA A 142 2.24 44.18 67.76
CA ALA A 142 1.18 44.30 68.76
C ALA A 142 -0.22 44.09 68.14
N THR A 143 -1.18 43.61 68.93
CA THR A 143 -2.57 43.38 68.48
C THR A 143 -3.46 44.57 68.79
N ILE A 144 -4.34 44.97 67.85
CA ILE A 144 -5.38 45.99 68.07
C ILE A 144 -6.72 45.33 68.43
N THR A 145 -7.42 45.86 69.42
CA THR A 145 -8.73 45.35 69.88
C THR A 145 -9.95 46.02 69.23
N SER A 146 -9.77 47.23 68.69
CA SER A 146 -10.79 48.04 68.00
C SER A 146 -10.12 49.30 67.45
N ILE A 147 -10.63 49.86 66.34
CA ILE A 147 -10.19 51.17 65.84
C ILE A 147 -10.54 52.28 66.85
N GLU A 148 -9.67 53.30 67.02
CA GLU A 148 -9.99 54.46 67.87
C GLU A 148 -11.20 55.24 67.35
N SER A 149 -12.00 55.77 68.28
CA SER A 149 -13.08 56.69 67.91
C SER A 149 -12.55 58.12 67.80
N SER A 150 -12.76 58.76 66.65
CA SER A 150 -12.33 60.13 66.38
C SER A 150 -13.47 60.96 65.78
N SER A 151 -13.48 62.26 66.06
CA SER A 151 -14.34 63.26 65.42
C SER A 151 -13.88 63.68 64.01
N ASP A 152 -12.80 63.06 63.52
CA ASP A 152 -12.25 63.33 62.19
C ASP A 152 -13.01 62.49 61.17
N LYS A 153 -13.59 63.15 60.17
CA LYS A 153 -14.41 62.52 59.13
C LYS A 153 -13.58 61.62 58.23
N VAL A 154 -14.24 60.59 57.69
CA VAL A 154 -13.71 59.73 56.62
C VAL A 154 -13.71 60.48 55.29
N ARG A 155 -12.59 60.39 54.57
CA ARG A 155 -12.36 61.00 53.25
C ARG A 155 -11.74 60.01 52.27
N ILE A 156 -12.22 60.05 51.03
CA ILE A 156 -11.53 59.48 49.87
C ILE A 156 -10.84 60.63 49.13
N GLY A 157 -9.59 60.44 48.74
CA GLY A 157 -8.79 61.41 47.96
C GLY A 157 -7.87 62.32 48.77
N ALA A 158 -8.14 62.59 50.05
CA ALA A 158 -7.29 63.50 50.84
C ALA A 158 -7.22 63.16 52.35
N PRO A 159 -6.12 63.56 53.04
CA PRO A 159 -6.06 63.70 54.49
C PRO A 159 -7.01 64.75 55.08
N THR A 160 -7.04 64.84 56.41
CA THR A 160 -7.58 65.98 57.16
C THR A 160 -6.44 66.70 57.91
N PRO A 161 -6.14 67.98 57.64
CA PRO A 161 -6.55 68.75 56.45
C PRO A 161 -5.93 68.18 55.16
N PRO A 162 -6.38 68.60 53.97
CA PRO A 162 -5.73 68.27 52.71
C PRO A 162 -4.30 68.81 52.62
N SER A 163 -3.50 68.23 51.71
CA SER A 163 -2.08 68.52 51.54
C SER A 163 -1.60 68.08 50.16
N THR A 164 -1.16 69.02 49.32
CA THR A 164 -0.74 68.77 47.92
C THR A 164 0.42 67.80 47.72
N THR A 165 1.07 67.33 48.79
CA THR A 165 2.10 66.27 48.76
C THR A 165 1.58 64.91 49.20
N LYS A 166 0.26 64.78 49.42
CA LYS A 166 -0.45 63.61 49.99
C LYS A 166 -1.87 63.41 49.43
N ASP A 167 -2.49 64.46 48.92
CA ASP A 167 -3.76 64.40 48.18
C ASP A 167 -3.58 63.53 46.93
N LEU A 168 -4.61 62.75 46.59
CA LEU A 168 -4.62 61.84 45.45
C LEU A 168 -4.66 62.61 44.14
N ASP A 169 -3.81 62.17 43.22
CA ASP A 169 -3.69 62.65 41.85
C ASP A 169 -3.96 61.46 40.91
N GLY A 170 -5.13 61.45 40.27
CA GLY A 170 -5.62 60.33 39.48
C GLY A 170 -7.04 59.87 39.87
N LEU A 171 -7.36 58.61 39.57
CA LEU A 171 -8.72 58.10 39.43
C LEU A 171 -9.11 57.04 40.46
N VAL A 172 -10.37 57.05 40.89
CA VAL A 172 -10.99 56.02 41.75
C VAL A 172 -12.34 55.57 41.21
N ASP A 173 -12.60 54.26 41.25
CA ASP A 173 -13.81 53.61 40.71
C ASP A 173 -14.28 52.46 41.65
N ASN A 174 -15.56 52.12 41.60
CA ASN A 174 -16.18 50.98 42.29
C ASN A 174 -15.84 50.84 43.80
N TYR A 175 -15.93 51.95 44.54
CA TYR A 175 -15.60 51.99 45.97
C TYR A 175 -16.64 51.29 46.85
N MET A 176 -16.19 50.40 47.75
CA MET A 176 -17.03 49.72 48.74
C MET A 176 -16.35 49.71 50.12
N ILE A 177 -17.15 49.89 51.18
CA ILE A 177 -16.72 49.67 52.57
C ILE A 177 -17.70 48.67 53.18
N LEU A 178 -17.17 47.59 53.76
CA LEU A 178 -17.93 46.51 54.37
C LEU A 178 -17.58 46.40 55.86
N ASN A 179 -18.59 46.18 56.70
CA ASN A 179 -18.46 45.98 58.15
C ASN A 179 -18.08 44.54 58.54
N ARG A 180 -17.30 43.86 57.69
CA ARG A 180 -16.83 42.48 57.88
C ARG A 180 -15.51 42.24 57.15
N VAL A 181 -14.82 41.17 57.49
CA VAL A 181 -13.71 40.64 56.68
C VAL A 181 -14.26 39.93 55.42
N LEU A 182 -13.65 40.18 54.27
CA LEU A 182 -13.82 39.40 53.04
C LEU A 182 -12.84 38.23 53.01
N THR A 183 -13.26 37.05 52.53
CA THR A 183 -12.31 35.94 52.28
C THR A 183 -11.50 36.18 50.99
N ARG A 184 -10.42 35.42 50.81
CA ARG A 184 -9.59 35.50 49.59
C ARG A 184 -10.38 35.14 48.33
N GLU A 185 -11.35 34.24 48.45
CA GLU A 185 -12.24 33.79 47.40
C GLU A 185 -13.24 34.88 47.02
N GLU A 186 -13.79 35.59 48.02
CA GLU A 186 -14.67 36.75 47.78
C GLU A 186 -13.91 37.92 47.15
N ILE A 187 -12.69 38.20 47.61
CA ILE A 187 -11.81 39.23 47.04
C ILE A 187 -11.46 38.89 45.58
N TYR A 188 -11.17 37.62 45.29
CA TYR A 188 -10.95 37.18 43.93
C TYR A 188 -12.22 37.30 43.05
N GLN A 189 -13.39 36.95 43.57
CA GLN A 189 -14.67 37.11 42.85
C GLN A 189 -15.00 38.58 42.58
N LEU A 190 -14.71 39.50 43.51
CA LEU A 190 -14.85 40.95 43.29
C LEU A 190 -13.82 41.49 42.28
N TYR A 191 -12.60 40.94 42.23
CA TYR A 191 -11.59 41.32 41.23
C TYR A 191 -12.02 40.99 39.79
N ILE A 192 -12.63 39.82 39.58
CA ILE A 192 -13.05 39.38 38.23
C ILE A 192 -14.45 39.89 37.82
N SER A 193 -15.16 40.61 38.68
CA SER A 193 -16.54 41.01 38.44
C SER A 193 -16.80 42.51 38.58
N ASN A 194 -17.93 42.95 38.05
CA ASN A 194 -18.44 44.29 38.23
C ASN A 194 -19.97 44.22 38.35
N LEU A 195 -20.50 44.66 39.48
CA LEU A 195 -21.93 44.77 39.75
C LEU A 195 -22.32 46.25 39.80
N ASN A 196 -22.85 46.78 38.70
CA ASN A 196 -23.18 48.19 38.54
C ASN A 196 -24.71 48.41 38.59
N LYS A 197 -25.18 49.34 39.43
CA LYS A 197 -26.55 49.84 39.42
C LYS A 197 -26.64 51.13 38.59
N TYR A 198 -27.01 51.01 37.32
CA TYR A 198 -26.94 52.14 36.37
C TYR A 198 -28.23 53.00 36.29
N ASP A 199 -29.35 52.55 36.85
CA ASP A 199 -30.53 53.40 37.08
C ASP A 199 -31.26 53.02 38.39
N THR A 200 -32.45 53.55 38.66
CA THR A 200 -33.16 53.32 39.93
C THR A 200 -33.62 51.87 40.14
N GLN A 201 -33.80 51.10 39.07
CA GLN A 201 -34.36 49.74 39.07
C GLN A 201 -33.38 48.68 38.55
N ASN A 202 -32.60 49.01 37.52
CA ASN A 202 -31.77 48.05 36.80
C ASN A 202 -30.34 47.93 37.33
N TRP A 203 -29.79 46.73 37.19
CA TRP A 203 -28.43 46.35 37.55
C TRP A 203 -27.81 45.57 36.39
N SER A 204 -26.49 45.69 36.21
CA SER A 204 -25.69 44.84 35.33
C SER A 204 -24.60 44.12 36.13
N LEU A 205 -24.43 42.83 35.84
CA LEU A 205 -23.34 42.01 36.37
C LEU A 205 -22.46 41.53 35.22
N TYR A 206 -21.18 41.88 35.28
CA TYR A 206 -20.12 41.36 34.43
C TYR A 206 -19.21 40.44 35.27
N VAL A 207 -18.74 39.33 34.69
CA VAL A 207 -17.79 38.40 35.31
C VAL A 207 -16.83 37.86 34.26
N ASN A 208 -15.52 37.85 34.57
CA ASN A 208 -14.45 37.29 33.73
C ASN A 208 -13.76 36.13 34.45
N GLN A 209 -14.45 34.97 34.51
CA GLN A 209 -14.06 33.85 35.38
C GLN A 209 -12.80 33.12 34.89
N SER A 210 -11.79 33.07 35.77
CA SER A 210 -10.64 32.15 35.67
C SER A 210 -10.62 31.23 36.91
N LYS A 211 -9.54 30.46 37.12
CA LYS A 211 -9.38 29.59 38.31
C LYS A 211 -8.82 30.36 39.51
N ASN A 212 -8.02 31.40 39.25
CA ASN A 212 -7.60 32.46 40.18
C ASN A 212 -6.97 33.61 39.36
N ALA A 213 -6.51 34.68 40.03
CA ALA A 213 -5.86 35.85 39.40
C ALA A 213 -4.49 35.60 38.71
N THR A 214 -4.12 34.33 38.46
CA THR A 214 -2.88 33.92 37.78
C THR A 214 -3.06 32.72 36.84
N THR A 215 -4.09 31.90 37.01
CA THR A 215 -4.33 30.73 36.15
C THR A 215 -5.73 30.79 35.55
N VAL A 216 -5.80 30.53 34.23
CA VAL A 216 -7.04 30.26 33.49
C VAL A 216 -7.81 29.07 34.07
N LEU A 217 -9.01 28.81 33.56
CA LEU A 217 -9.71 27.54 33.79
C LEU A 217 -8.88 26.38 33.21
N ASP A 218 -9.04 25.18 33.78
CA ASP A 218 -8.49 23.96 33.20
C ASP A 218 -9.40 23.49 32.05
N ASP A 219 -8.96 22.53 31.24
CA ASP A 219 -9.84 21.94 30.22
C ASP A 219 -10.99 21.15 30.87
N GLY A 220 -12.20 21.32 30.35
CA GLY A 220 -13.41 20.69 30.86
C GLY A 220 -14.70 21.48 30.62
N THR A 221 -15.81 20.91 31.09
CA THR A 221 -17.15 21.49 30.96
C THR A 221 -17.55 22.22 32.25
N TYR A 222 -17.74 23.53 32.15
CA TYR A 222 -18.17 24.41 33.25
C TYR A 222 -19.63 24.82 33.07
N THR A 223 -20.39 24.92 34.17
CA THR A 223 -21.75 25.45 34.16
C THR A 223 -21.89 26.67 35.07
N TYR A 224 -22.76 27.61 34.69
CA TYR A 224 -23.00 28.84 35.43
C TYR A 224 -24.45 29.32 35.32
N TYR A 225 -24.90 30.05 36.32
CA TYR A 225 -26.16 30.81 36.35
C TYR A 225 -25.96 32.04 37.23
N ALA A 226 -26.90 32.98 37.20
CA ALA A 226 -26.98 34.08 38.16
C ALA A 226 -28.32 34.02 38.89
N SER A 227 -28.35 34.38 40.17
CA SER A 227 -29.59 34.63 40.92
C SER A 227 -29.58 35.99 41.60
N VAL A 228 -30.78 36.52 41.86
CA VAL A 228 -30.99 37.78 42.58
C VAL A 228 -32.15 37.60 43.54
N THR A 229 -31.91 37.92 44.81
CA THR A 229 -32.91 37.83 45.89
C THR A 229 -33.29 39.23 46.37
N ASN A 230 -34.59 39.51 46.44
CA ASN A 230 -35.10 40.81 46.88
C ASN A 230 -35.11 40.94 48.42
N GLY A 231 -35.36 42.16 48.92
CA GLY A 231 -35.41 42.44 50.37
C GLY A 231 -36.53 41.73 51.16
N SER A 232 -37.43 41.01 50.48
CA SER A 232 -38.44 40.13 51.07
C SER A 232 -38.10 38.63 50.96
N GLY A 233 -36.87 38.29 50.52
CA GLY A 233 -36.39 36.91 50.41
C GLY A 233 -36.91 36.15 49.19
N SER A 234 -37.51 36.81 48.21
CA SER A 234 -37.90 36.18 46.94
C SER A 234 -36.75 36.19 45.94
N GLU A 235 -36.34 35.01 45.48
CA GLU A 235 -35.26 34.82 44.50
C GLU A 235 -35.82 34.68 43.06
N ASN A 236 -35.03 35.10 42.08
CA ASN A 236 -35.18 34.71 40.68
C ASN A 236 -33.81 34.27 40.13
N ILE A 237 -33.80 33.28 39.22
CA ILE A 237 -32.58 32.60 38.74
C ILE A 237 -32.61 32.55 37.20
N THR A 238 -31.46 32.76 36.55
CA THR A 238 -31.33 32.52 35.11
C THR A 238 -31.40 31.02 34.78
N THR A 239 -31.60 30.68 33.50
CA THR A 239 -31.26 29.33 33.04
C THR A 239 -29.78 29.05 33.28
N THR A 240 -29.45 27.79 33.61
CA THR A 240 -28.07 27.30 33.62
C THR A 240 -27.51 27.32 32.20
N ARG A 241 -26.28 27.81 32.07
CA ARG A 241 -25.51 27.85 30.83
C ARG A 241 -24.25 27.01 30.96
N THR A 242 -23.69 26.60 29.83
CA THR A 242 -22.50 25.75 29.76
C THR A 242 -21.42 26.43 28.92
N ILE A 243 -20.17 26.30 29.35
CA ILE A 243 -18.96 26.63 28.58
C ILE A 243 -18.07 25.38 28.56
N ILE A 244 -17.47 25.09 27.42
CA ILE A 244 -16.41 24.09 27.31
C ILE A 244 -15.09 24.86 27.17
N VAL A 245 -14.10 24.50 27.97
CA VAL A 245 -12.72 24.93 27.83
C VAL A 245 -11.95 23.73 27.30
N ASP A 246 -11.21 23.92 26.21
CA ASP A 246 -10.39 22.89 25.58
C ASP A 246 -9.20 23.58 24.90
N THR A 247 -8.01 23.25 25.37
CA THR A 247 -6.73 23.76 24.87
C THR A 247 -5.85 22.65 24.30
N THR A 248 -6.39 21.43 24.22
CA THR A 248 -5.72 20.27 23.61
C THR A 248 -5.99 20.20 22.12
N SER A 249 -4.93 20.07 21.31
CA SER A 249 -5.07 19.80 19.88
C SER A 249 -5.14 18.28 19.60
N PRO A 250 -5.91 17.84 18.58
CA PRO A 250 -5.96 16.44 18.16
C PRO A 250 -4.57 15.84 17.86
N ILE A 251 -4.39 14.57 18.22
CA ILE A 251 -3.16 13.80 17.95
C ILE A 251 -3.35 13.08 16.61
N ILE A 252 -2.42 13.26 15.67
CA ILE A 252 -2.49 12.69 14.31
C ILE A 252 -1.16 12.02 13.99
N ASN A 253 -1.17 10.78 13.51
CA ASN A 253 0.03 10.06 13.10
C ASN A 253 -0.22 9.22 11.84
N PHE A 254 0.76 9.16 10.94
CA PHE A 254 0.80 8.12 9.91
C PHE A 254 1.07 6.75 10.53
N THR A 255 0.40 5.72 10.02
CA THR A 255 0.52 4.33 10.46
C THR A 255 0.85 3.41 9.29
N TYR A 256 1.30 2.18 9.56
CA TYR A 256 1.58 1.17 8.53
C TYR A 256 0.27 0.79 7.79
N PRO A 257 0.28 0.58 6.45
CA PRO A 257 1.42 0.53 5.53
C PRO A 257 1.79 1.85 4.82
N THR A 258 1.59 3.03 5.43
CA THR A 258 2.06 4.29 4.82
C THR A 258 3.56 4.27 4.58
N LEU A 259 3.98 4.58 3.35
CA LEU A 259 5.39 4.70 2.99
C LEU A 259 6.10 5.77 3.84
N SER A 260 7.37 5.53 4.17
CA SER A 260 8.24 6.50 4.83
C SER A 260 8.38 7.79 3.99
N ASN A 261 8.66 8.92 4.64
CA ASN A 261 8.95 10.16 3.94
C ASN A 261 10.13 10.00 2.96
N ALA A 262 10.04 10.62 1.78
CA ALA A 262 11.00 10.53 0.69
C ALA A 262 11.23 9.09 0.16
N SER A 263 10.22 8.21 0.23
CA SER A 263 10.29 6.91 -0.43
C SER A 263 10.16 7.06 -1.95
N THR A 264 10.97 6.31 -2.70
CA THR A 264 10.76 6.08 -4.13
C THR A 264 10.00 4.77 -4.34
N THR A 265 9.05 4.73 -5.26
CA THR A 265 8.34 3.51 -5.66
C THR A 265 8.00 3.53 -7.15
N THR A 266 7.67 2.35 -7.67
CA THR A 266 7.14 2.15 -9.03
C THR A 266 5.65 1.82 -9.02
N ASN A 267 5.05 1.66 -7.83
CA ASN A 267 3.61 1.43 -7.71
C ASN A 267 2.88 2.70 -8.10
N THR A 268 2.00 2.62 -9.10
CA THR A 268 1.20 3.75 -9.56
C THR A 268 -0.06 3.99 -8.72
N SER A 269 -0.18 3.32 -7.57
CA SER A 269 -0.98 3.81 -6.44
C SER A 269 -0.23 3.60 -5.12
N ILE A 270 -0.56 4.39 -4.11
CA ILE A 270 0.05 4.33 -2.78
C ILE A 270 -1.02 4.22 -1.69
N LYS A 271 -0.69 3.49 -0.62
CA LYS A 271 -1.54 3.39 0.57
C LYS A 271 -1.07 4.39 1.63
N ILE A 272 -2.01 5.12 2.20
CA ILE A 272 -1.81 6.08 3.28
C ILE A 272 -2.82 5.74 4.38
N ASN A 273 -2.31 5.44 5.57
CA ASN A 273 -3.09 5.12 6.75
C ASN A 273 -2.76 6.13 7.85
N ILE A 274 -3.78 6.71 8.47
CA ILE A 274 -3.65 7.73 9.50
C ILE A 274 -4.48 7.31 10.70
N SER A 275 -3.89 7.36 11.90
CA SER A 275 -4.63 7.31 13.16
C SER A 275 -4.81 8.73 13.70
N ILE A 276 -6.04 9.07 14.06
CA ILE A 276 -6.41 10.33 14.71
C ILE A 276 -6.97 10.00 16.09
N THR A 277 -6.51 10.69 17.13
CA THR A 277 -7.04 10.57 18.49
C THR A 277 -7.29 11.96 19.04
N ASP A 278 -8.52 12.21 19.46
CA ASP A 278 -8.98 13.47 20.04
C ASP A 278 -9.84 13.15 21.28
N LEU A 279 -9.62 13.85 22.39
CA LEU A 279 -10.45 13.68 23.59
C LEU A 279 -11.80 14.39 23.46
N ASN A 280 -11.91 15.31 22.49
CA ASN A 280 -13.06 16.15 22.22
C ASN A 280 -13.70 15.79 20.88
N GLU A 281 -14.73 16.54 20.47
CA GLU A 281 -15.40 16.31 19.19
C GLU A 281 -14.60 16.94 18.03
N ILE A 282 -14.23 16.12 17.04
CA ILE A 282 -13.63 16.60 15.77
C ILE A 282 -14.66 17.43 14.99
N ASN A 283 -14.21 18.55 14.40
CA ASN A 283 -15.02 19.44 13.56
C ASN A 283 -14.56 19.45 12.09
N ASP A 284 -13.30 19.18 11.78
CA ASP A 284 -12.77 19.26 10.41
C ASP A 284 -11.62 18.26 10.22
N ILE A 285 -11.71 17.38 9.22
CA ILE A 285 -10.62 16.50 8.76
C ILE A 285 -10.36 16.81 7.30
N LYS A 286 -9.11 17.19 6.98
CA LYS A 286 -8.67 17.43 5.61
C LYS A 286 -7.45 16.59 5.27
N TYR A 287 -7.50 15.99 4.09
CA TYR A 287 -6.40 15.28 3.45
C TYR A 287 -5.84 16.15 2.33
N ASN A 288 -4.55 16.46 2.38
CA ASN A 288 -3.87 17.16 1.30
C ASN A 288 -3.20 16.16 0.36
N TRP A 289 -3.54 16.24 -0.93
CA TRP A 289 -2.80 15.58 -1.99
C TRP A 289 -2.24 16.61 -2.97
N ASN A 290 -0.92 16.65 -3.06
CA ASN A 290 -0.12 17.48 -3.97
C ASN A 290 -0.49 18.98 -3.98
N GLY A 291 -0.83 19.53 -2.81
CA GLY A 291 -1.24 20.92 -2.63
C GLY A 291 -2.76 21.13 -2.55
N THR A 292 -3.57 20.20 -3.06
CA THR A 292 -5.04 20.28 -2.99
C THR A 292 -5.57 19.68 -1.69
N ASN A 293 -6.39 20.44 -0.96
CA ASN A 293 -7.07 19.98 0.26
C ASN A 293 -8.44 19.36 -0.06
N PHE A 294 -8.61 18.09 0.27
CA PHE A 294 -9.88 17.37 0.21
C PHE A 294 -10.50 17.29 1.61
N THR A 295 -11.82 17.50 1.72
CA THR A 295 -12.53 17.49 2.99
C THR A 295 -13.11 16.10 3.24
N MET A 296 -12.59 15.39 4.24
CA MET A 296 -13.04 14.03 4.58
C MET A 296 -14.14 14.03 5.65
N TYR A 297 -14.19 15.06 6.49
CA TYR A 297 -15.23 15.27 7.49
C TYR A 297 -15.33 16.76 7.82
N ASN A 298 -16.53 17.33 7.81
CA ASN A 298 -16.83 18.62 8.47
C ASN A 298 -18.35 18.85 8.57
N ASP A 299 -18.74 20.06 8.95
CA ASP A 299 -20.11 20.62 8.90
C ASP A 299 -20.97 20.31 7.66
N SER A 300 -20.35 19.98 6.51
CA SER A 300 -21.10 19.61 5.31
C SER A 300 -21.48 18.12 5.24
N LEU A 301 -20.80 17.25 5.99
CA LEU A 301 -21.17 15.85 6.15
C LEU A 301 -22.23 15.74 7.27
N ILE A 302 -23.48 15.46 6.89
CA ILE A 302 -24.62 15.49 7.82
C ILE A 302 -25.12 14.10 8.23
N PHE A 303 -24.59 13.05 7.62
CA PHE A 303 -24.92 11.65 7.89
C PHE A 303 -23.71 10.81 7.49
N MET A 304 -23.26 9.92 8.38
CA MET A 304 -22.15 9.01 8.11
C MET A 304 -22.32 7.73 8.93
N MET A 305 -22.24 6.56 8.32
CA MET A 305 -22.43 5.26 8.98
C MET A 305 -21.25 4.32 8.70
N ASN A 306 -20.62 3.79 9.76
CA ASN A 306 -19.50 2.83 9.63
C ASN A 306 -19.94 1.38 9.34
N PHE A 307 -21.14 0.98 9.82
CA PHE A 307 -21.65 -0.39 9.76
C PHE A 307 -20.73 -1.50 10.34
N ASP A 308 -19.82 -1.16 11.26
CA ASP A 308 -18.76 -2.04 11.77
C ASP A 308 -19.07 -2.81 13.08
N ASN A 309 -20.27 -2.65 13.66
CA ASN A 309 -20.68 -3.27 14.93
C ASN A 309 -19.84 -2.79 16.15
N ILE A 310 -19.49 -1.51 16.15
CA ILE A 310 -18.62 -0.89 17.15
C ILE A 310 -19.43 -0.43 18.35
N THR A 311 -19.67 -1.34 19.29
CA THR A 311 -20.38 -1.06 20.55
C THR A 311 -19.84 0.15 21.33
N SER A 312 -18.56 0.51 21.17
CA SER A 312 -17.95 1.66 21.85
C SER A 312 -18.35 3.04 21.30
N ILE A 313 -18.83 3.14 20.05
CA ILE A 313 -19.45 4.37 19.50
C ILE A 313 -20.98 4.37 19.64
N GLY A 314 -21.55 3.30 20.21
CA GLY A 314 -22.97 3.15 20.51
C GLY A 314 -23.73 2.19 19.61
N GLU A 315 -23.07 1.58 18.62
CA GLU A 315 -23.72 0.64 17.70
C GLU A 315 -24.23 -0.61 18.45
N ASN A 316 -25.46 -1.02 18.13
CA ASN A 316 -26.13 -2.14 18.75
C ASN A 316 -27.08 -2.80 17.75
N TYR A 317 -26.61 -3.84 17.07
CA TYR A 317 -27.36 -4.49 15.99
C TYR A 317 -28.33 -5.58 16.49
N THR A 318 -28.80 -5.49 17.73
CA THR A 318 -30.01 -6.24 18.12
C THR A 318 -31.22 -5.69 17.37
N ARG A 319 -31.99 -6.57 16.73
CA ARG A 319 -33.28 -6.28 16.10
C ARG A 319 -34.09 -5.23 16.87
N ASN A 320 -34.54 -4.19 16.16
CA ASN A 320 -35.36 -3.09 16.68
C ASN A 320 -34.70 -2.25 17.80
N ALA A 321 -33.37 -2.27 17.93
CA ALA A 321 -32.66 -1.30 18.74
C ALA A 321 -32.90 0.11 18.18
N THR A 322 -33.68 0.92 18.90
CA THR A 322 -33.79 2.35 18.62
C THR A 322 -32.41 2.97 18.64
N ASN A 323 -32.01 3.64 17.56
CA ASN A 323 -30.67 4.20 17.35
C ASN A 323 -29.53 3.17 17.34
N GLY A 324 -29.82 1.89 17.04
CA GLY A 324 -28.82 0.82 16.97
C GLY A 324 -27.79 0.98 15.86
N VAL A 325 -28.07 1.81 14.85
CA VAL A 325 -27.15 2.18 13.76
C VAL A 325 -26.78 3.66 13.96
N VAL A 326 -25.50 3.98 14.21
CA VAL A 326 -25.12 5.29 14.77
C VAL A 326 -24.55 6.22 13.72
N ASP A 327 -25.18 7.39 13.56
CA ASP A 327 -24.66 8.48 12.74
C ASP A 327 -23.41 9.08 13.40
N ILE A 328 -22.29 8.93 12.72
CA ILE A 328 -20.95 9.34 13.15
C ILE A 328 -20.73 10.84 12.91
N SER A 329 -21.52 11.48 12.04
CA SER A 329 -21.56 12.94 11.86
C SER A 329 -21.92 13.67 13.16
N LYS A 330 -21.76 14.99 13.19
CA LYS A 330 -22.18 15.81 14.34
C LYS A 330 -23.70 15.93 14.54
N TYR A 331 -24.52 15.42 13.63
CA TYR A 331 -25.97 15.63 13.61
C TYR A 331 -26.77 14.51 14.31
N LYS A 332 -26.21 13.30 14.43
CA LYS A 332 -26.75 12.18 15.22
C LYS A 332 -28.14 11.70 14.76
N ASN A 333 -28.33 11.65 13.45
CA ASN A 333 -29.49 11.06 12.77
C ASN A 333 -29.43 9.51 12.79
N ASN A 334 -29.38 8.93 13.99
CA ASN A 334 -29.20 7.49 14.18
C ASN A 334 -30.39 6.69 13.61
N GLY A 335 -30.10 5.51 13.05
CA GLY A 335 -31.08 4.61 12.47
C GLY A 335 -31.50 3.46 13.40
N THR A 336 -32.68 2.90 13.10
CA THR A 336 -33.24 1.70 13.75
C THR A 336 -33.30 0.57 12.73
N LEU A 337 -32.86 -0.65 13.10
CA LEU A 337 -32.96 -1.84 12.25
C LEU A 337 -34.40 -2.37 12.26
N GLY A 338 -35.06 -2.34 11.11
CA GLY A 338 -36.45 -2.77 10.90
C GLY A 338 -37.49 -2.01 11.72
N ASP A 339 -38.68 -2.59 11.84
CA ASP A 339 -39.72 -2.15 12.78
C ASP A 339 -40.26 -3.31 13.64
N SER A 340 -41.32 -3.09 14.41
CA SER A 340 -41.95 -4.13 15.24
C SER A 340 -42.23 -5.47 14.53
N THR A 341 -42.40 -5.47 13.20
CA THR A 341 -42.67 -6.63 12.32
C THR A 341 -41.45 -7.55 12.15
N ALA A 342 -41.61 -8.85 12.42
CA ALA A 342 -40.52 -9.83 12.31
C ALA A 342 -40.31 -10.26 10.85
N GLY A 343 -39.05 -10.31 10.41
CA GLY A 343 -38.65 -9.96 9.05
C GLY A 343 -37.75 -8.73 9.19
N THR A 344 -38.02 -7.68 8.40
CA THR A 344 -37.63 -6.25 8.37
C THR A 344 -36.25 -5.76 8.81
N ASN A 345 -35.41 -6.54 9.49
CA ASN A 345 -34.12 -6.09 9.99
C ASN A 345 -32.94 -6.66 9.16
N PRO A 346 -32.21 -5.83 8.39
CA PRO A 346 -31.13 -6.35 7.55
C PRO A 346 -30.07 -7.05 8.40
N THR A 347 -29.51 -8.11 7.84
CA THR A 347 -28.53 -8.97 8.52
C THR A 347 -27.15 -8.37 8.42
N TRP A 348 -26.49 -8.16 9.57
CA TRP A 348 -25.10 -7.70 9.57
C TRP A 348 -24.13 -8.84 9.20
N ASN A 349 -23.17 -8.57 8.30
CA ASN A 349 -22.12 -9.52 7.93
C ASN A 349 -20.70 -8.90 8.03
N LEU A 350 -19.69 -9.78 8.10
CA LEU A 350 -18.25 -9.44 8.21
C LEU A 350 -17.56 -9.34 6.83
N THR A 351 -18.34 -9.15 5.77
CA THR A 351 -17.89 -9.15 4.37
C THR A 351 -18.26 -7.84 3.66
N GLY A 352 -18.28 -6.76 4.44
CA GLY A 352 -18.42 -5.39 3.94
C GLY A 352 -17.28 -4.98 3.03
N LYS A 353 -17.46 -3.84 2.38
CA LYS A 353 -16.41 -3.21 1.58
C LYS A 353 -15.28 -2.70 2.47
N TYR A 354 -15.59 -2.27 3.70
CA TYR A 354 -14.63 -1.97 4.75
C TYR A 354 -15.08 -2.63 6.08
N ASN A 355 -14.61 -3.87 6.31
CA ASN A 355 -14.97 -4.75 7.42
C ASN A 355 -16.46 -5.15 7.51
N GLY A 356 -17.31 -4.40 8.24
CA GLY A 356 -18.72 -4.73 8.43
C GLY A 356 -19.64 -4.18 7.34
N ALA A 357 -20.83 -4.78 7.17
CA ALA A 357 -21.89 -4.21 6.32
C ALA A 357 -23.27 -4.82 6.62
N PHE A 358 -24.34 -4.23 6.08
CA PHE A 358 -25.70 -4.75 6.17
C PHE A 358 -26.18 -5.38 4.87
N GLU A 359 -26.68 -6.60 4.94
CA GLU A 359 -27.25 -7.41 3.86
C GLU A 359 -28.78 -7.42 3.99
N PHE A 360 -29.46 -7.17 2.87
CA PHE A 360 -30.91 -7.03 2.76
C PHE A 360 -31.42 -8.15 1.85
N ASP A 361 -32.49 -8.84 2.25
CA ASP A 361 -32.97 -10.06 1.56
C ASP A 361 -33.75 -9.81 0.26
N GLY A 362 -34.28 -8.61 0.07
CA GLY A 362 -35.12 -8.23 -1.07
C GLY A 362 -36.62 -8.46 -0.90
N ASP A 363 -37.09 -8.83 0.31
CA ASP A 363 -38.50 -9.08 0.62
C ASP A 363 -39.09 -8.04 1.61
N ASP A 364 -38.45 -7.76 2.77
CA ASP A 364 -38.96 -6.72 3.71
C ASP A 364 -37.93 -5.91 4.53
N ASP A 365 -36.62 -6.11 4.36
CA ASP A 365 -35.55 -5.45 5.14
C ASP A 365 -35.42 -3.92 4.97
N PHE A 366 -35.19 -3.18 6.07
CA PHE A 366 -34.81 -1.75 6.04
C PHE A 366 -34.08 -1.22 7.29
N ILE A 367 -33.45 -0.05 7.13
CA ILE A 367 -33.07 0.83 8.25
C ILE A 367 -33.99 2.06 8.24
N GLU A 368 -34.66 2.32 9.37
CA GLU A 368 -35.59 3.43 9.56
C GLU A 368 -34.89 4.63 10.22
N LEU A 369 -35.00 5.81 9.59
CA LEU A 369 -34.54 7.09 10.16
C LEU A 369 -35.72 7.95 10.67
N GLY A 370 -36.97 7.52 10.43
CA GLY A 370 -38.17 8.19 10.94
C GLY A 370 -38.58 9.43 10.16
N ALA A 371 -39.53 10.19 10.73
CA ALA A 371 -40.16 11.34 10.07
C ALA A 371 -39.19 12.54 9.96
N ILE A 372 -38.82 12.88 8.73
CA ILE A 372 -37.92 14.00 8.42
C ILE A 372 -38.75 15.28 8.22
N THR A 373 -38.90 16.04 9.31
CA THR A 373 -39.79 17.19 9.48
C THR A 373 -39.20 18.54 9.00
N PRO A 374 -40.02 19.60 8.85
CA PRO A 374 -39.55 20.95 8.52
C PRO A 374 -38.49 21.48 9.50
N GLY A 375 -37.28 21.70 8.98
CA GLY A 375 -36.09 22.13 9.72
C GLY A 375 -35.09 21.01 10.02
N HIS A 376 -35.42 19.74 9.73
CA HIS A 376 -34.51 18.61 9.92
C HIS A 376 -33.36 18.64 8.90
N PRO A 377 -32.09 18.33 9.29
CA PRO A 377 -30.94 18.44 8.39
C PRO A 377 -31.06 17.54 7.15
N LEU A 378 -31.54 16.30 7.29
CA LEU A 378 -31.80 15.36 6.18
C LEU A 378 -32.93 15.78 5.20
N MET A 379 -33.59 16.93 5.40
CA MET A 379 -34.70 17.35 4.54
C MET A 379 -34.23 17.99 3.22
N PHE A 380 -33.11 18.72 3.22
CA PHE A 380 -32.55 19.43 2.06
C PHE A 380 -33.53 20.35 1.29
N ALA A 381 -34.53 20.91 1.98
CA ALA A 381 -35.54 21.77 1.35
C ALA A 381 -34.90 22.94 0.59
N ASN A 382 -35.07 22.97 -0.74
CA ASN A 382 -34.47 23.94 -1.65
C ASN A 382 -32.94 24.06 -1.47
N SER A 383 -32.26 22.91 -1.28
CA SER A 383 -30.82 22.82 -1.05
C SER A 383 -30.18 21.76 -1.96
N ASN A 384 -28.91 21.97 -2.31
CA ASN A 384 -28.10 20.98 -3.02
C ASN A 384 -27.59 19.91 -2.04
N LEU A 385 -27.35 18.69 -2.53
CA LEU A 385 -26.79 17.60 -1.73
C LEU A 385 -25.94 16.64 -2.56
N THR A 386 -25.15 15.80 -1.89
CA THR A 386 -24.53 14.62 -2.47
C THR A 386 -24.73 13.43 -1.54
N ILE A 387 -25.24 12.31 -2.04
CA ILE A 387 -25.32 11.04 -1.30
C ILE A 387 -24.25 10.11 -1.86
N THR A 388 -23.49 9.44 -1.01
CA THR A 388 -22.58 8.36 -1.39
C THR A 388 -22.87 7.09 -0.60
N ALA A 389 -22.59 5.94 -1.21
CA ALA A 389 -22.69 4.63 -0.58
C ALA A 389 -21.82 3.62 -1.33
N TRP A 390 -21.33 2.61 -0.63
CA TRP A 390 -20.89 1.38 -1.26
C TRP A 390 -22.05 0.37 -1.27
N PHE A 391 -22.22 -0.35 -2.38
CA PHE A 391 -23.21 -1.42 -2.49
C PHE A 391 -22.66 -2.64 -3.22
N TYR A 392 -23.23 -3.81 -2.91
CA TYR A 392 -23.11 -5.04 -3.67
C TYR A 392 -24.53 -5.53 -3.94
N LYS A 393 -25.02 -5.46 -5.19
CA LYS A 393 -26.39 -5.86 -5.53
C LYS A 393 -26.43 -7.33 -5.95
N TYR A 394 -27.46 -8.07 -5.54
CA TYR A 394 -27.74 -9.40 -6.09
C TYR A 394 -28.58 -9.32 -7.38
N ALA A 395 -28.31 -10.21 -8.32
CA ALA A 395 -28.90 -10.16 -9.67
C ALA A 395 -30.43 -10.38 -9.70
N GLY A 396 -31.12 -9.79 -10.68
CA GLY A 396 -32.51 -10.14 -11.06
C GLY A 396 -33.64 -9.29 -10.46
N ASN A 397 -33.47 -8.69 -9.27
CA ASN A 397 -34.46 -7.75 -8.73
C ASN A 397 -34.34 -6.34 -9.37
N SER A 398 -35.46 -5.61 -9.41
CA SER A 398 -35.62 -4.34 -10.15
C SER A 398 -36.26 -3.23 -9.30
N TRP A 399 -36.06 -1.97 -9.69
CA TRP A 399 -36.57 -0.75 -9.00
C TRP A 399 -36.14 -0.55 -7.54
N GLN A 400 -35.08 -1.25 -7.11
CA GLN A 400 -34.65 -1.43 -5.73
C GLN A 400 -34.10 -0.15 -5.10
N ARG A 401 -34.56 0.21 -3.90
CA ARG A 401 -34.13 1.43 -3.20
C ARG A 401 -32.84 1.23 -2.42
N ILE A 402 -31.83 2.05 -2.70
CA ILE A 402 -30.70 2.25 -1.79
C ILE A 402 -31.17 3.15 -0.64
N ILE A 403 -31.82 4.27 -0.97
CA ILE A 403 -32.33 5.25 0.01
C ILE A 403 -33.56 5.97 -0.56
N ASP A 404 -34.56 6.22 0.29
CA ASP A 404 -35.81 6.89 -0.10
C ASP A 404 -36.37 7.75 1.05
N LYS A 405 -36.54 9.06 0.79
CA LYS A 405 -37.38 9.99 1.56
C LYS A 405 -38.39 10.59 0.59
N SER A 406 -39.55 9.97 0.41
CA SER A 406 -40.63 10.49 -0.46
C SER A 406 -42.03 10.08 0.02
N ASP A 407 -43.09 10.48 -0.68
CA ASP A 407 -44.44 9.93 -0.48
C ASP A 407 -45.12 9.41 -1.76
N GLY A 408 -44.42 9.48 -2.91
CA GLY A 408 -44.88 8.94 -4.20
C GLY A 408 -43.76 8.35 -5.06
N GLY A 409 -44.14 7.47 -6.00
CA GLY A 409 -43.24 6.45 -6.57
C GLY A 409 -42.03 6.91 -7.40
N THR A 410 -42.00 8.16 -7.90
CA THR A 410 -40.83 8.80 -8.52
C THR A 410 -40.19 9.83 -7.59
N ALA A 411 -40.12 9.50 -6.31
CA ALA A 411 -39.63 10.37 -5.24
C ALA A 411 -40.42 11.70 -5.10
N GLN A 412 -41.74 11.64 -5.25
CA GLN A 412 -42.62 12.81 -5.08
C GLN A 412 -42.50 13.36 -3.65
N ASN A 413 -42.56 14.68 -3.52
CA ASN A 413 -42.38 15.40 -2.26
C ASN A 413 -41.04 15.13 -1.54
N GLY A 414 -39.99 14.70 -2.25
CA GLY A 414 -38.72 14.34 -1.63
C GLY A 414 -37.63 13.90 -2.61
N TYR A 415 -36.84 12.87 -2.24
CA TYR A 415 -35.75 12.33 -3.04
C TYR A 415 -35.55 10.81 -2.81
N ALA A 416 -35.05 10.11 -3.83
CA ALA A 416 -34.67 8.70 -3.73
C ALA A 416 -33.54 8.34 -4.72
N ILE A 417 -32.76 7.32 -4.38
CA ILE A 417 -31.76 6.71 -5.27
C ILE A 417 -32.06 5.21 -5.37
N TYR A 418 -32.14 4.72 -6.61
CA TYR A 418 -32.58 3.36 -6.87
C TYR A 418 -31.94 2.74 -8.11
N VAL A 419 -31.77 1.42 -8.07
CA VAL A 419 -31.30 0.63 -9.20
C VAL A 419 -32.52 0.02 -9.89
N GLN A 420 -32.79 0.45 -11.12
CA GLN A 420 -33.97 0.08 -11.89
C GLN A 420 -33.86 -1.34 -12.44
N ASN A 421 -32.67 -1.76 -12.85
CA ASN A 421 -32.32 -3.13 -13.24
C ASN A 421 -30.78 -3.28 -13.13
N ASP A 422 -30.22 -4.43 -13.52
CA ASP A 422 -28.78 -4.70 -13.36
C ASP A 422 -27.83 -3.81 -14.21
N ASN A 423 -28.36 -2.88 -15.02
CA ASN A 423 -27.61 -1.86 -15.79
C ASN A 423 -27.99 -0.40 -15.42
N ASP A 424 -29.24 -0.13 -15.03
CA ASP A 424 -29.77 1.23 -14.87
C ASP A 424 -29.78 1.71 -13.41
N ILE A 425 -29.09 2.81 -13.10
CA ILE A 425 -29.18 3.51 -11.81
C ILE A 425 -29.85 4.89 -11.97
N ASN A 426 -30.62 5.31 -10.96
CA ASN A 426 -31.46 6.50 -11.02
C ASN A 426 -31.27 7.41 -9.79
N ILE A 427 -31.36 8.72 -10.05
CA ILE A 427 -31.69 9.73 -9.04
C ILE A 427 -33.10 10.24 -9.36
N ALA A 428 -33.96 10.32 -8.35
CA ALA A 428 -35.24 11.00 -8.47
C ALA A 428 -35.44 12.03 -7.35
N VAL A 429 -36.02 13.19 -7.70
CA VAL A 429 -36.32 14.30 -6.79
C VAL A 429 -37.62 14.97 -7.22
N ASP A 430 -38.58 15.09 -6.31
CA ASP A 430 -39.92 15.66 -6.49
C ASP A 430 -40.66 15.23 -7.77
N GLY A 431 -40.58 13.93 -8.10
CA GLY A 431 -41.22 13.37 -9.29
C GLY A 431 -40.36 13.38 -10.55
N ASN A 432 -39.32 14.22 -10.61
CA ASN A 432 -38.35 14.29 -11.71
C ASN A 432 -37.29 13.20 -11.56
N THR A 433 -36.92 12.52 -12.65
CA THR A 433 -35.94 11.41 -12.64
C THR A 433 -34.87 11.59 -13.70
N ILE A 434 -33.62 11.30 -13.33
CA ILE A 434 -32.54 10.97 -14.28
C ILE A 434 -32.16 9.50 -14.12
N THR A 435 -31.97 8.83 -15.25
CA THR A 435 -31.45 7.45 -15.34
C THR A 435 -30.08 7.52 -16.00
N ALA A 436 -29.12 6.70 -15.55
CA ALA A 436 -27.85 6.49 -16.21
C ALA A 436 -27.65 4.99 -16.51
N ASP A 437 -27.46 4.67 -17.79
CA ASP A 437 -27.13 3.33 -18.28
C ASP A 437 -25.66 3.02 -17.96
N ALA A 438 -25.43 2.37 -16.83
CA ALA A 438 -24.11 1.96 -16.37
C ALA A 438 -23.57 0.76 -17.16
N GLY A 439 -24.46 -0.08 -17.72
CA GLY A 439 -24.11 -1.22 -18.57
C GLY A 439 -23.44 -0.77 -19.87
N ALA A 440 -23.95 0.29 -20.51
CA ALA A 440 -23.32 0.93 -21.66
C ALA A 440 -22.00 1.66 -21.31
N GLN A 441 -21.74 1.95 -20.03
CA GLN A 441 -20.43 2.42 -19.54
C GLN A 441 -19.51 1.27 -19.07
N GLY A 442 -19.94 0.01 -19.20
CA GLY A 442 -19.14 -1.18 -18.87
C GLY A 442 -19.20 -1.63 -17.41
N PHE A 443 -20.11 -1.09 -16.60
CA PHE A 443 -20.34 -1.53 -15.22
C PHE A 443 -21.43 -2.61 -15.18
N ALA A 444 -21.16 -3.74 -14.54
CA ALA A 444 -22.20 -4.67 -14.09
C ALA A 444 -22.64 -4.26 -12.68
N LEU A 445 -23.89 -3.83 -12.48
CA LEU A 445 -24.34 -3.34 -11.17
C LEU A 445 -24.53 -4.48 -10.14
N HIS A 446 -24.69 -5.72 -10.61
CA HIS A 446 -24.79 -6.90 -9.76
C HIS A 446 -23.43 -7.57 -9.49
N GLU A 447 -23.36 -8.37 -8.43
CA GLU A 447 -22.25 -9.28 -8.11
C GLU A 447 -20.86 -8.63 -7.98
N ASN A 448 -20.82 -7.32 -7.69
CA ASN A 448 -19.60 -6.53 -7.53
C ASN A 448 -19.83 -5.42 -6.49
N TRP A 449 -18.79 -5.07 -5.73
CA TRP A 449 -18.81 -3.87 -4.89
C TRP A 449 -18.62 -2.62 -5.76
N ILE A 450 -19.58 -1.69 -5.68
CA ILE A 450 -19.56 -0.41 -6.38
C ILE A 450 -19.74 0.73 -5.37
N HIS A 451 -18.88 1.75 -5.45
CA HIS A 451 -19.12 3.04 -4.81
C HIS A 451 -19.99 3.88 -5.73
N MET A 452 -21.16 4.33 -5.28
CA MET A 452 -21.94 5.35 -5.97
C MET A 452 -21.79 6.71 -5.32
N ALA A 453 -21.83 7.77 -6.14
CA ALA A 453 -22.13 9.12 -5.69
C ALA A 453 -23.22 9.74 -6.55
N ALA A 454 -24.21 10.34 -5.90
CA ALA A 454 -25.37 10.98 -6.49
C ALA A 454 -25.38 12.46 -6.10
N VAL A 455 -25.00 13.33 -7.03
CA VAL A 455 -24.96 14.79 -6.87
C VAL A 455 -26.28 15.37 -7.32
N ILE A 456 -26.92 16.18 -6.47
CA ILE A 456 -28.23 16.78 -6.70
C ILE A 456 -28.13 18.30 -6.56
N SER A 457 -28.63 19.03 -7.55
CA SER A 457 -28.72 20.49 -7.54
C SER A 457 -29.94 21.02 -8.29
N ASP A 458 -30.14 22.34 -8.20
CA ASP A 458 -31.11 23.15 -8.95
C ASP A 458 -30.88 23.22 -10.47
N SER A 459 -29.73 22.74 -10.95
CA SER A 459 -29.25 23.00 -12.31
C SER A 459 -28.71 21.76 -13.03
N TYR A 460 -28.29 20.74 -12.29
CA TYR A 460 -27.93 19.41 -12.80
C TYR A 460 -28.08 18.33 -11.73
N TYR A 461 -28.28 17.10 -12.18
CA TYR A 461 -28.00 15.89 -11.41
C TYR A 461 -26.77 15.20 -12.02
N ALA A 462 -26.00 14.47 -11.22
CA ALA A 462 -24.92 13.63 -11.74
C ALA A 462 -24.77 12.33 -10.93
N ILE A 463 -24.52 11.22 -11.64
CA ILE A 463 -24.26 9.90 -11.07
C ILE A 463 -22.82 9.51 -11.39
N TYR A 464 -22.08 9.10 -10.36
CA TYR A 464 -20.73 8.57 -10.48
C TYR A 464 -20.70 7.15 -9.93
N LEU A 465 -20.06 6.22 -10.64
CA LEU A 465 -19.79 4.86 -10.16
C LEU A 465 -18.28 4.63 -10.10
N ASN A 466 -17.80 4.11 -8.97
CA ASN A 466 -16.37 3.95 -8.65
C ASN A 466 -15.57 5.23 -8.95
N GLY A 467 -16.13 6.41 -8.68
CA GLY A 467 -15.50 7.71 -8.93
C GLY A 467 -15.58 8.23 -10.38
N ILE A 468 -16.19 7.50 -11.31
CA ILE A 468 -16.30 7.87 -12.73
C ILE A 468 -17.70 8.38 -13.03
N ASN A 469 -17.83 9.55 -13.67
CA ASN A 469 -19.12 10.13 -14.04
C ASN A 469 -19.80 9.32 -15.17
N ILE A 470 -21.00 8.80 -14.95
CA ILE A 470 -21.77 8.00 -15.93
C ILE A 470 -23.05 8.69 -16.44
N THR A 471 -23.26 9.96 -16.08
CA THR A 471 -24.52 10.71 -16.33
C THR A 471 -24.88 10.87 -17.82
N GLY A 472 -23.96 10.59 -18.75
CA GLY A 472 -24.07 10.90 -20.17
C GLY A 472 -25.06 10.09 -21.02
N ILE A 473 -25.78 9.12 -20.45
CA ILE A 473 -26.78 8.31 -21.19
C ILE A 473 -28.12 8.36 -20.44
N THR A 474 -29.00 9.28 -20.84
CA THR A 474 -30.29 9.52 -20.20
C THR A 474 -31.47 9.10 -21.08
N TRP A 475 -32.43 8.40 -20.48
CA TRP A 475 -33.76 8.13 -21.04
C TRP A 475 -34.83 8.55 -20.01
N GLY A 476 -35.18 9.85 -20.03
CA GLY A 476 -36.14 10.47 -19.11
C GLY A 476 -36.91 11.60 -19.79
N SER A 477 -37.95 12.11 -19.13
CA SER A 477 -38.75 13.23 -19.64
C SER A 477 -37.97 14.55 -19.62
N GLY A 478 -38.42 15.52 -20.42
CA GLY A 478 -37.75 16.82 -20.62
C GLY A 478 -37.93 17.82 -19.48
N ASP A 479 -37.97 17.32 -18.24
CA ASP A 479 -38.17 18.10 -17.03
C ASP A 479 -36.83 18.62 -16.50
N SER A 480 -36.85 19.78 -15.83
CA SER A 480 -35.62 20.42 -15.34
C SER A 480 -35.22 19.87 -13.96
N PRO A 481 -33.92 19.77 -13.64
CA PRO A 481 -33.44 19.45 -12.30
C PRO A 481 -34.08 20.35 -11.22
N THR A 482 -34.37 19.75 -10.07
CA THR A 482 -35.03 20.38 -8.92
C THR A 482 -34.34 19.94 -7.62
N GLN A 483 -34.39 20.81 -6.61
CA GLN A 483 -33.97 20.47 -5.25
C GLN A 483 -35.13 19.80 -4.48
N PRO A 484 -34.86 19.04 -3.42
CA PRO A 484 -35.92 18.47 -2.57
C PRO A 484 -36.87 19.54 -1.99
N PRO A 485 -38.17 19.26 -1.88
CA PRO A 485 -39.14 20.22 -1.35
C PRO A 485 -39.25 20.14 0.20
N ASN A 486 -39.90 21.15 0.78
CA ASN A 486 -40.11 21.29 2.23
C ASN A 486 -41.30 20.45 2.73
N VAL A 487 -41.22 19.11 2.60
CA VAL A 487 -42.32 18.20 2.96
C VAL A 487 -41.88 17.14 3.97
N GLU A 488 -42.74 16.91 4.96
CA GLU A 488 -42.59 15.87 5.98
C GLU A 488 -42.93 14.50 5.41
N THR A 489 -41.98 13.57 5.52
CA THR A 489 -42.18 12.14 5.24
C THR A 489 -41.05 11.34 5.90
N ASN A 490 -41.26 10.05 6.11
CA ASN A 490 -40.25 9.14 6.67
C ASN A 490 -39.06 8.98 5.71
N MET A 491 -37.91 8.56 6.24
CA MET A 491 -36.73 8.24 5.43
C MET A 491 -36.19 6.86 5.77
N ARG A 492 -36.00 6.03 4.75
CA ARG A 492 -35.49 4.66 4.89
C ARG A 492 -34.30 4.38 3.98
N ILE A 493 -33.46 3.46 4.43
CA ILE A 493 -32.39 2.83 3.67
C ILE A 493 -32.81 1.39 3.38
N GLY A 494 -32.59 0.92 2.15
CA GLY A 494 -32.88 -0.45 1.72
C GLY A 494 -34.34 -0.74 1.30
N THR A 495 -35.28 0.19 1.42
CA THR A 495 -36.67 -0.04 0.98
C THR A 495 -37.38 1.21 0.46
N TRP A 496 -38.52 1.01 -0.18
CA TRP A 496 -39.44 2.07 -0.62
C TRP A 496 -40.39 2.41 0.53
N ASN A 497 -40.28 3.62 1.05
CA ASN A 497 -40.82 3.99 2.36
C ASN A 497 -42.37 4.04 2.48
N HIS A 498 -43.12 3.82 1.40
CA HIS A 498 -44.59 3.91 1.36
C HIS A 498 -45.34 2.72 0.72
N ASN A 499 -44.65 1.75 0.11
CA ASN A 499 -45.26 0.53 -0.45
C ASN A 499 -44.17 -0.52 -0.78
N THR A 500 -44.54 -1.80 -0.94
CA THR A 500 -43.57 -2.89 -1.16
C THR A 500 -43.23 -3.14 -2.64
N ASN A 501 -42.39 -4.15 -2.91
CA ASN A 501 -41.90 -4.63 -4.22
C ASN A 501 -40.79 -3.75 -4.84
N ARG A 502 -39.96 -3.12 -4.00
CA ARG A 502 -38.81 -2.26 -4.33
C ARG A 502 -37.69 -2.30 -3.28
N GLU A 503 -37.65 -3.36 -2.50
CA GLU A 503 -36.68 -3.63 -1.45
C GLU A 503 -35.28 -3.89 -2.04
N TRP A 504 -34.23 -3.58 -1.28
CA TRP A 504 -32.85 -3.85 -1.64
C TRP A 504 -32.54 -5.33 -1.46
N ASN A 505 -31.74 -5.90 -2.37
CA ASN A 505 -31.35 -7.30 -2.35
C ASN A 505 -29.83 -7.37 -2.56
N GLY A 506 -29.11 -7.77 -1.52
CA GLY A 506 -27.66 -7.63 -1.39
C GLY A 506 -27.25 -6.62 -0.32
N THR A 507 -26.02 -6.13 -0.38
CA THR A 507 -25.32 -5.48 0.73
C THR A 507 -25.18 -3.97 0.52
N LEU A 508 -25.27 -3.18 1.61
CA LEU A 508 -24.95 -1.75 1.67
C LEU A 508 -23.90 -1.46 2.74
N ASP A 509 -22.99 -0.52 2.46
CA ASP A 509 -21.85 -0.14 3.30
C ASP A 509 -21.51 1.36 3.15
N GLU A 510 -20.86 1.96 4.16
CA GLU A 510 -20.27 3.32 4.15
C GLU A 510 -21.18 4.40 3.54
N ILE A 511 -22.42 4.49 4.04
CA ILE A 511 -23.41 5.47 3.58
C ILE A 511 -23.12 6.85 4.17
N GLN A 512 -22.97 7.85 3.31
CA GLN A 512 -22.66 9.24 3.68
C GLN A 512 -23.57 10.22 2.94
N ILE A 513 -23.94 11.32 3.59
CA ILE A 513 -24.76 12.38 2.97
C ILE A 513 -24.20 13.77 3.28
N TRP A 514 -24.00 14.54 2.22
CA TRP A 514 -23.37 15.86 2.23
C TRP A 514 -24.38 16.95 1.84
N ASN A 515 -24.42 18.08 2.57
CA ASN A 515 -25.32 19.23 2.31
C ASN A 515 -24.84 20.18 1.20
N ARG A 516 -24.09 19.65 0.25
CA ARG A 516 -23.50 20.36 -0.89
C ARG A 516 -23.28 19.42 -2.06
N THR A 517 -23.07 19.98 -3.25
CA THR A 517 -22.44 19.25 -4.36
C THR A 517 -20.97 18.98 -4.04
N LEU A 518 -20.49 17.77 -4.30
CA LEU A 518 -19.07 17.43 -4.33
C LEU A 518 -18.51 17.58 -5.75
N SER A 519 -17.19 17.85 -5.88
CA SER A 519 -16.51 17.78 -7.18
C SER A 519 -16.18 16.34 -7.60
N GLU A 520 -15.82 16.12 -8.87
CA GLU A 520 -15.38 14.81 -9.36
C GLU A 520 -14.15 14.29 -8.60
N GLU A 521 -13.20 15.19 -8.27
CA GLU A 521 -12.02 14.85 -7.49
C GLU A 521 -12.35 14.52 -6.03
N GLU A 522 -13.32 15.22 -5.41
CA GLU A 522 -13.81 14.87 -4.07
C GLU A 522 -14.51 13.51 -4.05
N ILE A 523 -15.34 13.22 -5.06
CA ILE A 523 -16.05 11.94 -5.22
C ILE A 523 -15.05 10.79 -5.46
N TYR A 524 -14.02 11.04 -6.27
CA TYR A 524 -12.90 10.11 -6.43
C TYR A 524 -12.16 9.87 -5.10
N GLN A 525 -11.94 10.90 -4.27
CA GLN A 525 -11.30 10.71 -2.97
C GLN A 525 -12.16 9.92 -2.00
N LEU A 526 -13.48 10.08 -1.99
CA LEU A 526 -14.39 9.20 -1.22
C LEU A 526 -14.34 7.74 -1.71
N TYR A 527 -14.29 7.52 -3.03
CA TYR A 527 -14.08 6.19 -3.62
C TYR A 527 -12.70 5.59 -3.23
N ALA A 528 -11.65 6.40 -3.24
CA ALA A 528 -10.28 5.96 -2.97
C ALA A 528 -9.96 5.80 -1.47
N SER A 529 -10.89 6.13 -0.57
CA SER A 529 -10.64 6.19 0.87
C SER A 529 -11.66 5.42 1.72
N ASN A 530 -11.38 5.39 3.02
CA ASN A 530 -12.32 5.06 4.08
C ASN A 530 -11.96 5.91 5.31
N LEU A 531 -12.90 6.70 5.81
CA LEU A 531 -12.80 7.36 7.11
C LEU A 531 -13.68 6.56 8.08
N ASN A 532 -13.16 6.19 9.24
CA ASN A 532 -13.90 5.34 10.17
C ASN A 532 -13.65 5.75 11.63
N LYS A 533 -14.67 5.61 12.49
CA LYS A 533 -14.59 5.93 13.92
C LYS A 533 -14.55 4.66 14.78
N PHE A 534 -13.38 4.32 15.30
CA PHE A 534 -13.12 3.07 16.03
C PHE A 534 -13.57 3.08 17.49
N ASN A 535 -13.63 4.25 18.13
CA ASN A 535 -14.22 4.47 19.46
C ASN A 535 -14.53 5.96 19.66
N GLN A 536 -14.98 6.34 20.86
CA GLN A 536 -15.43 7.72 21.15
C GLN A 536 -14.39 8.80 20.80
N THR A 537 -13.10 8.51 20.98
CA THR A 537 -11.97 9.44 20.79
C THR A 537 -11.11 9.14 19.56
N GLN A 538 -11.19 7.94 19.00
CA GLN A 538 -10.26 7.46 17.98
C GLN A 538 -10.92 7.25 16.61
N TRP A 539 -10.26 7.75 15.58
CA TRP A 539 -10.63 7.59 14.18
C TRP A 539 -9.42 7.09 13.37
N TYR A 540 -9.71 6.51 12.21
CA TYR A 540 -8.71 6.18 11.20
C TYR A 540 -9.14 6.69 9.83
N LEU A 541 -8.18 7.09 9.02
CA LEU A 541 -8.36 7.39 7.60
C LEU A 541 -7.42 6.49 6.79
N TYR A 542 -7.98 5.76 5.84
CA TYR A 542 -7.29 4.99 4.80
C TYR A 542 -7.46 5.69 3.46
N VAL A 543 -6.42 5.76 2.63
CA VAL A 543 -6.47 6.24 1.25
C VAL A 543 -5.60 5.35 0.36
N ASN A 544 -6.12 4.92 -0.79
CA ASN A 544 -5.38 4.26 -1.87
C ASN A 544 -5.24 5.21 -3.08
N GLN A 545 -4.33 6.17 -2.95
CA GLN A 545 -4.19 7.28 -3.89
C GLN A 545 -3.58 6.84 -5.23
N SER A 546 -4.31 7.11 -6.31
CA SER A 546 -3.91 7.05 -7.73
C SER A 546 -4.08 8.45 -8.37
N THR A 547 -4.06 8.60 -9.70
CA THR A 547 -4.44 9.89 -10.35
C THR A 547 -5.95 10.06 -10.38
N ASN A 548 -6.67 9.00 -10.71
CA ASN A 548 -8.13 8.87 -10.62
C ASN A 548 -8.48 7.36 -10.62
N SER A 549 -9.76 7.01 -10.75
CA SER A 549 -10.23 5.61 -10.72
C SER A 549 -9.73 4.71 -11.85
N THR A 550 -9.33 5.28 -13.00
CA THR A 550 -8.85 4.51 -14.17
C THR A 550 -7.35 4.59 -14.36
N SER A 551 -6.70 5.61 -13.78
CA SER A 551 -5.33 6.01 -14.09
C SER A 551 -4.47 6.05 -12.82
N GLY A 552 -3.38 5.30 -12.85
CA GLY A 552 -2.33 5.38 -11.83
C GLY A 552 -1.58 6.72 -11.85
N LEU A 553 -0.82 6.97 -10.78
CA LEU A 553 0.12 8.08 -10.68
C LEU A 553 1.16 8.04 -11.81
N ASN A 554 1.52 9.23 -12.31
CA ASN A 554 2.57 9.41 -13.30
C ASN A 554 3.94 9.49 -12.62
N ASN A 555 5.02 9.37 -13.40
CA ASN A 555 6.38 9.55 -12.88
C ASN A 555 6.61 11.01 -12.44
N ALA A 556 6.51 11.27 -11.13
CA ALA A 556 6.67 12.58 -10.51
C ALA A 556 6.90 12.44 -9.00
N ASP A 557 7.35 13.52 -8.37
CA ASP A 557 7.27 13.69 -6.91
C ASP A 557 5.88 14.19 -6.52
N TYR A 558 5.28 13.58 -5.50
CA TYR A 558 4.00 13.99 -4.91
C TYR A 558 4.17 14.28 -3.43
N THR A 559 3.45 15.29 -2.92
CA THR A 559 3.43 15.65 -1.50
C THR A 559 2.09 15.37 -0.85
N TYR A 560 2.07 15.02 0.44
CA TYR A 560 0.83 14.79 1.20
C TYR A 560 0.97 15.06 2.70
N PHE A 561 -0.13 15.47 3.32
CA PHE A 561 -0.29 15.60 4.78
C PHE A 561 -1.77 15.52 5.17
N ILE A 562 -2.06 15.24 6.43
CA ILE A 562 -3.43 15.27 6.98
C ILE A 562 -3.48 16.30 8.10
N SER A 563 -4.51 17.14 8.10
CA SER A 563 -4.78 18.13 9.16
C SER A 563 -6.16 17.91 9.77
N VAL A 564 -6.25 18.00 11.10
CA VAL A 564 -7.48 17.84 11.87
C VAL A 564 -7.68 19.05 12.78
N LYS A 565 -8.95 19.44 12.97
CA LYS A 565 -9.37 20.47 13.92
C LYS A 565 -10.54 19.96 14.78
N ASP A 566 -10.47 20.25 16.08
CA ASP A 566 -11.55 19.99 17.03
C ASP A 566 -12.66 21.07 16.97
N LYS A 567 -13.66 20.92 17.84
CA LYS A 567 -14.82 21.80 17.98
C LYS A 567 -14.56 23.12 18.73
N ALA A 568 -13.48 23.20 19.53
CA ALA A 568 -13.03 24.45 20.15
C ALA A 568 -12.22 25.32 19.18
N GLY A 569 -11.64 24.68 18.16
CA GLY A 569 -10.87 25.29 17.08
C GLY A 569 -9.37 24.99 17.12
N ASN A 570 -8.87 24.19 18.08
CA ASN A 570 -7.47 23.79 18.07
C ASN A 570 -7.22 22.80 16.93
N SER A 571 -6.01 22.82 16.38
CA SER A 571 -5.70 22.08 15.16
C SER A 571 -4.28 21.55 15.15
N ASN A 572 -4.11 20.40 14.52
CA ASN A 572 -2.82 19.77 14.30
C ASN A 572 -2.71 19.25 12.86
N GLN A 573 -1.50 18.88 12.45
CA GLN A 573 -1.25 18.21 11.17
C GLN A 573 -0.10 17.21 11.29
N THR A 574 -0.10 16.20 10.42
CA THR A 574 1.08 15.35 10.23
C THR A 574 2.26 16.16 9.68
N GLU A 575 3.45 15.57 9.66
CA GLU A 575 4.50 16.06 8.78
C GLU A 575 4.04 16.00 7.30
N THR A 576 4.55 16.88 6.46
CA THR A 576 4.40 16.74 5.00
C THR A 576 5.36 15.68 4.51
N ARG A 577 4.82 14.61 3.92
CA ARG A 577 5.60 13.55 3.28
C ARG A 577 5.70 13.79 1.78
N THR A 578 6.84 13.42 1.22
CA THR A 578 7.06 13.31 -0.24
C THR A 578 7.19 11.84 -0.63
N VAL A 579 6.70 11.49 -1.82
CA VAL A 579 6.88 10.18 -2.45
C VAL A 579 7.20 10.36 -3.93
N THR A 580 8.23 9.69 -4.42
CA THR A 580 8.65 9.71 -5.82
C THR A 580 8.07 8.49 -6.54
N ILE A 581 7.28 8.72 -7.58
CA ILE A 581 6.85 7.67 -8.52
C ILE A 581 7.85 7.64 -9.68
N SER A 582 8.37 6.47 -10.01
CA SER A 582 9.40 6.29 -11.03
C SER A 582 9.16 5.04 -11.89
N SER A 583 9.57 5.10 -13.16
CA SER A 583 9.66 3.91 -14.02
C SER A 583 10.80 3.01 -13.56
N ASP A 584 10.54 1.71 -13.47
CA ASP A 584 11.59 0.70 -13.34
C ASP A 584 12.50 0.71 -14.58
N THR A 585 13.79 0.98 -14.37
CA THR A 585 14.83 0.93 -15.43
C THR A 585 15.74 -0.29 -15.27
N THR A 586 15.34 -1.27 -14.45
CA THR A 586 16.13 -2.45 -14.11
C THR A 586 15.96 -3.54 -15.17
N TYR A 587 16.75 -3.46 -16.24
CA TYR A 587 16.85 -4.52 -17.24
C TYR A 587 17.89 -5.58 -16.82
N PRO A 588 17.65 -6.88 -17.11
CA PRO A 588 18.64 -7.92 -16.91
C PRO A 588 19.78 -7.75 -17.92
N THR A 589 21.02 -8.04 -17.52
CA THR A 589 22.22 -7.84 -18.35
C THR A 589 23.00 -9.14 -18.51
N PHE A 590 23.39 -9.43 -19.75
CA PHE A 590 23.95 -10.72 -20.16
C PHE A 590 25.45 -10.64 -20.41
N SER A 591 26.20 -11.48 -19.71
CA SER A 591 27.67 -11.62 -19.82
C SER A 591 28.07 -13.09 -19.67
N GLY A 592 29.37 -13.40 -19.56
CA GLY A 592 29.83 -14.76 -19.24
C GLY A 592 29.48 -15.86 -20.26
N TYR A 593 29.00 -15.50 -21.46
CA TYR A 593 28.53 -16.44 -22.48
C TYR A 593 29.58 -17.51 -22.80
N TYR A 594 29.17 -18.77 -22.72
CA TYR A 594 29.94 -19.93 -23.14
C TYR A 594 29.04 -20.93 -23.87
N ASP A 595 29.59 -21.57 -24.89
CA ASP A 595 28.98 -22.69 -25.60
C ASP A 595 30.09 -23.65 -26.04
N ASN A 596 29.72 -24.87 -26.47
CA ASN A 596 30.63 -25.84 -27.07
C ASN A 596 30.50 -25.93 -28.61
N ASN A 597 30.31 -24.79 -29.27
CA ASN A 597 30.17 -24.69 -30.73
C ASN A 597 31.34 -25.37 -31.46
N ALA A 598 31.03 -26.09 -32.55
CA ALA A 598 31.96 -26.83 -33.39
C ALA A 598 32.83 -27.88 -32.65
N SER A 599 32.51 -28.22 -31.39
CA SER A 599 33.18 -29.27 -30.62
C SER A 599 32.39 -30.58 -30.58
N ILE A 600 31.16 -30.61 -31.09
CA ILE A 600 30.36 -31.84 -31.20
C ILE A 600 30.32 -32.34 -32.64
N ILE A 601 30.42 -33.65 -32.78
CA ILE A 601 30.45 -34.38 -34.05
C ILE A 601 29.38 -35.46 -33.97
N SER A 602 28.57 -35.61 -35.03
CA SER A 602 27.58 -36.68 -35.19
C SER A 602 26.64 -36.89 -33.98
N GLY A 603 25.94 -35.82 -33.56
CA GLY A 603 24.82 -35.89 -32.61
C GLY A 603 25.18 -35.80 -31.12
N GLY A 604 26.31 -35.16 -30.77
CA GLY A 604 26.71 -34.89 -29.39
C GLY A 604 25.76 -33.96 -28.61
N VAL A 605 26.07 -33.75 -27.32
CA VAL A 605 25.29 -32.83 -26.46
C VAL A 605 25.82 -31.40 -26.60
N ALA A 606 24.95 -30.51 -27.07
CA ALA A 606 25.20 -29.07 -27.08
C ALA A 606 25.04 -28.51 -25.66
N LEU A 607 26.00 -27.70 -25.24
CA LEU A 607 26.07 -27.08 -23.92
C LEU A 607 26.08 -25.57 -24.09
N PHE A 608 25.20 -24.88 -23.37
CA PHE A 608 25.07 -23.42 -23.37
C PHE A 608 25.11 -22.91 -21.94
N ASN A 609 25.80 -21.79 -21.71
CA ASN A 609 25.93 -21.14 -20.41
C ASN A 609 25.97 -19.61 -20.54
N VAL A 610 25.39 -18.88 -19.59
CA VAL A 610 25.39 -17.41 -19.55
C VAL A 610 25.36 -16.91 -18.11
N THR A 611 25.97 -15.74 -17.86
CA THR A 611 25.78 -14.97 -16.63
C THR A 611 24.72 -13.90 -16.88
N VAL A 612 23.64 -13.89 -16.10
CA VAL A 612 22.57 -12.89 -16.14
C VAL A 612 22.52 -12.17 -14.79
N GLU A 613 22.87 -10.89 -14.80
CA GLU A 613 22.69 -9.99 -13.65
C GLU A 613 21.32 -9.29 -13.75
N ASN A 614 20.79 -8.82 -12.62
CA ASN A 614 19.49 -8.15 -12.52
C ASN A 614 18.29 -8.96 -13.06
N THR A 615 18.31 -10.29 -12.97
CA THR A 615 17.21 -11.18 -13.39
C THR A 615 16.31 -11.62 -12.23
N ASN A 616 15.00 -11.80 -12.48
CA ASN A 616 14.07 -12.39 -11.51
C ASN A 616 14.18 -13.93 -11.38
N GLY A 617 15.11 -14.56 -12.09
CA GLY A 617 15.27 -16.01 -12.17
C GLY A 617 14.74 -16.62 -13.46
N THR A 618 13.93 -15.90 -14.22
CA THR A 618 13.36 -16.39 -15.49
C THR A 618 14.31 -16.09 -16.64
N VAL A 619 15.00 -17.12 -17.13
CA VAL A 619 15.93 -17.05 -18.28
C VAL A 619 15.54 -18.09 -19.33
N PHE A 620 15.56 -17.68 -20.59
CA PHE A 620 15.31 -18.53 -21.76
C PHE A 620 16.54 -18.55 -22.68
N LEU A 621 16.75 -19.69 -23.34
CA LEU A 621 17.59 -19.78 -24.54
C LEU A 621 16.67 -19.98 -25.74
N THR A 622 16.65 -19.03 -26.66
CA THR A 622 15.90 -19.14 -27.92
C THR A 622 16.84 -19.71 -28.98
N ILE A 623 16.51 -20.86 -29.59
CA ILE A 623 17.26 -21.45 -30.71
C ILE A 623 16.34 -21.59 -31.93
N ASN A 624 16.73 -21.01 -33.07
CA ASN A 624 15.93 -20.97 -34.31
C ASN A 624 14.45 -20.55 -34.10
N GLY A 625 14.18 -19.70 -33.09
CA GLY A 625 12.83 -19.25 -32.73
C GLY A 625 12.04 -20.18 -31.79
N SER A 626 12.65 -21.26 -31.30
CA SER A 626 12.10 -22.12 -30.23
C SER A 626 12.70 -21.75 -28.88
N ASP A 627 11.86 -21.46 -27.88
CA ASP A 627 12.31 -21.11 -26.53
C ASP A 627 12.51 -22.35 -25.65
N TYR A 628 13.66 -22.41 -24.97
CA TYR A 628 14.00 -23.43 -23.99
C TYR A 628 14.16 -22.80 -22.61
N TYR A 629 13.51 -23.39 -21.61
CA TYR A 629 13.66 -23.00 -20.20
C TYR A 629 15.04 -23.45 -19.67
N VAL A 630 15.71 -22.55 -18.97
CA VAL A 630 17.12 -22.69 -18.56
C VAL A 630 17.21 -22.93 -17.05
N ASN A 631 18.11 -23.81 -16.61
CA ASN A 631 18.32 -24.07 -15.18
C ASN A 631 19.39 -23.14 -14.62
N ASN A 632 19.25 -22.71 -13.37
CA ASN A 632 20.25 -21.90 -12.69
C ASN A 632 21.29 -22.80 -11.99
N VAL A 633 22.57 -22.55 -12.25
CA VAL A 633 23.72 -23.22 -11.63
C VAL A 633 24.17 -22.48 -10.36
N THR A 634 23.99 -21.16 -10.35
CA THR A 634 24.19 -20.27 -9.20
C THR A 634 23.02 -19.27 -9.12
N SER A 635 23.15 -18.18 -8.36
CA SER A 635 22.19 -17.06 -8.35
C SER A 635 22.15 -16.27 -9.67
N ASN A 636 23.24 -16.28 -10.45
CA ASN A 636 23.41 -15.45 -11.65
C ASN A 636 23.94 -16.21 -12.88
N VAL A 637 24.27 -17.52 -12.77
CA VAL A 637 24.76 -18.34 -13.89
C VAL A 637 23.71 -19.38 -14.27
N TYR A 638 23.40 -19.46 -15.57
CA TYR A 638 22.29 -20.24 -16.12
C TYR A 638 22.79 -21.12 -17.27
N ASN A 639 22.45 -22.41 -17.25
CA ASN A 639 22.89 -23.38 -18.26
C ASN A 639 21.76 -24.24 -18.86
N LEU A 640 22.03 -24.74 -20.06
CA LEU A 640 21.18 -25.68 -20.77
C LEU A 640 22.02 -26.71 -21.53
N SER A 641 21.53 -27.94 -21.54
CA SER A 641 22.11 -29.06 -22.28
C SER A 641 21.07 -29.63 -23.24
N ILE A 642 21.38 -29.68 -24.54
CA ILE A 642 20.47 -30.18 -25.59
C ILE A 642 21.14 -31.34 -26.32
N SER A 643 20.48 -32.49 -26.37
CA SER A 643 20.90 -33.64 -27.16
C SER A 643 20.11 -33.74 -28.47
N GLY A 644 20.69 -34.37 -29.48
CA GLY A 644 19.98 -34.65 -30.74
C GLY A 644 19.82 -33.44 -31.67
N LEU A 645 20.62 -32.38 -31.51
CA LEU A 645 20.80 -31.41 -32.59
C LEU A 645 21.42 -32.12 -33.81
N ILE A 646 20.91 -31.81 -34.99
CA ILE A 646 21.38 -32.36 -36.27
C ILE A 646 22.51 -31.51 -36.85
N ASN A 647 23.09 -31.97 -37.96
CA ASN A 647 24.31 -31.41 -38.56
C ASN A 647 24.03 -30.10 -39.31
N GLU A 648 23.68 -29.05 -38.56
CA GLU A 648 23.30 -27.72 -39.07
C GLU A 648 23.98 -26.59 -38.28
N THR A 649 23.79 -25.34 -38.72
CA THR A 649 24.12 -24.13 -37.94
C THR A 649 22.84 -23.48 -37.42
N TYR A 650 22.75 -23.38 -36.11
CA TYR A 650 21.63 -22.81 -35.36
C TYR A 650 21.91 -21.35 -34.99
N LEU A 651 20.92 -20.48 -35.20
CA LEU A 651 20.87 -19.13 -34.65
C LEU A 651 20.34 -19.20 -33.22
N TYR A 652 21.00 -18.56 -32.26
CA TYR A 652 20.51 -18.50 -30.88
C TYR A 652 20.69 -17.13 -30.21
N ASN A 653 19.87 -16.85 -29.19
CA ASN A 653 20.10 -15.79 -28.22
C ASN A 653 19.52 -16.18 -26.85
N TRP A 654 19.88 -15.42 -25.82
CA TRP A 654 19.30 -15.52 -24.48
C TRP A 654 18.34 -14.35 -24.22
N SER A 655 17.24 -14.61 -23.53
CA SER A 655 16.32 -13.59 -23.02
C SER A 655 15.99 -13.80 -21.54
N SER A 656 15.59 -12.75 -20.83
CA SER A 656 15.33 -12.78 -19.39
C SER A 656 14.46 -11.61 -18.97
N TYR A 657 13.68 -11.80 -17.89
CA TYR A 657 12.93 -10.73 -17.22
C TYR A 657 13.71 -10.16 -16.02
N GLY A 658 13.61 -8.85 -15.81
CA GLY A 658 14.35 -8.13 -14.76
C GLY A 658 13.88 -8.45 -13.34
N ASN A 659 14.75 -8.24 -12.35
CA ASN A 659 14.38 -8.28 -10.92
C ASN A 659 13.79 -6.96 -10.39
N GLY A 660 13.72 -5.93 -11.22
CA GLY A 660 12.90 -4.75 -10.96
C GLY A 660 11.41 -5.07 -10.98
N SER A 661 10.63 -4.17 -10.40
CA SER A 661 9.19 -4.31 -10.16
C SER A 661 8.31 -4.35 -11.43
N SER A 662 8.80 -3.86 -12.57
CA SER A 662 8.13 -4.03 -13.88
C SER A 662 8.60 -5.28 -14.62
N ALA A 663 9.52 -6.06 -14.03
CA ALA A 663 10.07 -7.29 -14.59
C ALA A 663 10.58 -7.15 -16.03
N ASN A 664 11.20 -6.00 -16.35
CA ASN A 664 11.56 -5.61 -17.72
C ASN A 664 12.28 -6.71 -18.53
N LEU A 665 11.77 -7.06 -19.71
CA LEU A 665 12.39 -8.02 -20.62
C LEU A 665 13.63 -7.42 -21.30
N ASN A 666 14.72 -8.17 -21.37
CA ASN A 666 15.85 -7.89 -22.26
C ASN A 666 16.25 -9.15 -23.05
N VAL A 667 16.84 -8.92 -24.23
CA VAL A 667 17.30 -9.98 -25.15
C VAL A 667 18.75 -9.68 -25.56
N SER A 668 19.60 -10.68 -25.45
CA SER A 668 21.02 -10.60 -25.82
C SER A 668 21.24 -10.61 -27.34
N SER A 669 22.44 -10.23 -27.77
CA SER A 669 22.86 -10.30 -29.18
C SER A 669 22.79 -11.73 -29.73
N ASN A 670 22.26 -11.88 -30.94
CA ASN A 670 22.29 -13.13 -31.71
C ASN A 670 23.71 -13.72 -31.82
N ARG A 671 23.77 -15.05 -31.71
CA ARG A 671 24.96 -15.91 -31.79
C ARG A 671 24.66 -17.13 -32.67
N TYR A 672 25.70 -17.89 -33.01
CA TYR A 672 25.59 -19.06 -33.89
C TYR A 672 26.25 -20.29 -33.24
N TYR A 673 25.65 -21.45 -33.44
CA TYR A 673 26.12 -22.74 -32.92
C TYR A 673 26.07 -23.79 -34.04
N THR A 674 27.17 -24.50 -34.31
CA THR A 674 27.32 -25.42 -35.44
C THR A 674 27.69 -26.82 -34.97
N VAL A 675 27.10 -27.83 -35.60
CA VAL A 675 27.33 -29.27 -35.36
C VAL A 675 28.14 -29.85 -36.52
N ASN A 676 29.24 -30.53 -36.22
CA ASN A 676 30.16 -31.05 -37.24
C ASN A 676 29.82 -32.50 -37.68
N VAL A 677 30.31 -32.86 -38.86
CA VAL A 677 30.21 -34.20 -39.47
C VAL A 677 31.51 -34.99 -39.35
N THR A 678 31.45 -36.31 -39.54
CA THR A 678 32.60 -37.15 -39.93
C THR A 678 32.55 -37.46 -41.42
N ASP A 679 33.74 -37.51 -42.02
CA ASP A 679 34.08 -37.87 -43.41
C ASP A 679 35.41 -38.64 -43.25
N THR A 680 35.40 -39.95 -43.53
CA THR A 680 36.46 -40.88 -43.09
C THR A 680 37.46 -41.23 -44.20
N ASP A 681 37.04 -41.19 -45.46
CA ASP A 681 37.86 -41.44 -46.65
C ASP A 681 38.26 -40.15 -47.39
N GLY A 682 37.63 -39.01 -47.09
CA GLY A 682 38.05 -37.68 -47.50
C GLY A 682 37.47 -37.20 -48.82
N ASP A 683 36.31 -37.73 -49.25
CA ASP A 683 35.70 -37.41 -50.55
C ASP A 683 34.84 -36.12 -50.52
N GLY A 684 34.52 -35.59 -49.33
CA GLY A 684 33.68 -34.41 -49.11
C GLY A 684 32.21 -34.70 -48.78
N VAL A 685 31.81 -35.97 -48.67
CA VAL A 685 30.50 -36.44 -48.18
C VAL A 685 30.68 -37.05 -46.79
N SER A 686 29.69 -36.86 -45.91
CA SER A 686 29.76 -37.43 -44.56
C SER A 686 29.35 -38.91 -44.52
N ASP A 687 29.99 -39.72 -43.66
CA ASP A 687 29.85 -41.21 -43.66
C ASP A 687 28.39 -41.70 -43.55
N ASN A 688 27.52 -40.89 -42.95
CA ASN A 688 26.10 -41.17 -42.78
C ASN A 688 25.26 -41.06 -44.07
N SER A 689 25.85 -40.47 -45.12
CA SER A 689 25.22 -40.14 -46.40
C SER A 689 25.87 -40.89 -47.56
N ASP A 690 27.17 -41.18 -47.48
CA ASP A 690 27.91 -41.90 -48.50
C ASP A 690 27.38 -43.34 -48.74
N LYS A 691 27.76 -43.92 -49.87
CA LYS A 691 27.41 -45.25 -50.38
C LYS A 691 28.65 -46.12 -50.59
N LEU A 692 29.83 -45.55 -50.78
CA LEU A 692 31.05 -46.23 -50.34
C LEU A 692 31.11 -46.14 -48.80
N LEU A 693 32.09 -46.79 -48.19
CA LEU A 693 32.55 -46.57 -46.82
C LEU A 693 34.01 -47.05 -46.77
N TYR A 694 34.90 -46.14 -46.39
CA TYR A 694 36.35 -46.31 -46.36
C TYR A 694 37.01 -46.45 -47.75
N ASN A 695 38.32 -46.22 -47.79
CA ASN A 695 39.15 -46.36 -49.00
C ASN A 695 40.00 -47.66 -48.97
N GLU A 696 40.84 -47.87 -49.98
CA GLU A 696 41.65 -49.08 -50.15
C GLU A 696 42.63 -49.35 -48.99
N THR A 697 43.02 -48.32 -48.22
CA THR A 697 43.92 -48.51 -47.05
C THR A 697 43.26 -49.28 -45.91
N ASN A 698 41.93 -49.40 -45.92
CA ASN A 698 41.16 -50.14 -44.92
C ASN A 698 40.92 -51.62 -45.31
N VAL A 699 41.21 -52.02 -46.55
CA VAL A 699 41.05 -53.42 -47.01
C VAL A 699 42.14 -54.30 -46.37
N THR A 700 41.74 -55.43 -45.78
CA THR A 700 42.70 -56.32 -45.13
C THR A 700 43.40 -57.23 -46.16
N THR A 701 44.63 -56.89 -46.54
CA THR A 701 45.41 -57.66 -47.53
C THR A 701 46.51 -58.51 -46.93
N SER A 702 46.80 -59.64 -47.57
CA SER A 702 47.96 -60.52 -47.34
C SER A 702 48.56 -60.91 -48.68
N GLY A 703 49.86 -60.67 -48.88
CA GLY A 703 50.59 -61.02 -50.11
C GLY A 703 50.19 -60.24 -51.37
N VAL A 704 49.39 -59.18 -51.23
CA VAL A 704 49.26 -58.08 -52.20
C VAL A 704 50.42 -57.11 -51.93
N SER A 705 51.04 -56.58 -52.99
CA SER A 705 52.22 -55.70 -52.90
C SER A 705 51.83 -54.23 -52.82
N GLU A 706 50.89 -53.82 -53.67
CA GLU A 706 50.35 -52.45 -53.73
C GLU A 706 48.89 -52.54 -54.19
N LEU A 707 47.94 -52.42 -53.26
CA LEU A 707 46.52 -52.46 -53.58
C LEU A 707 46.07 -51.12 -54.18
N ASN A 708 45.47 -51.18 -55.37
CA ASN A 708 44.76 -50.07 -55.98
C ASN A 708 43.33 -50.52 -56.35
N ILE A 709 42.33 -49.68 -56.10
CA ILE A 709 40.92 -49.97 -56.40
C ILE A 709 40.34 -48.84 -57.25
N THR A 710 39.70 -49.19 -58.36
CA THR A 710 38.94 -48.22 -59.17
C THR A 710 37.47 -48.58 -59.23
N ILE A 711 36.60 -47.59 -59.04
CA ILE A 711 35.13 -47.73 -59.05
C ILE A 711 34.60 -46.82 -60.17
N GLY A 712 34.00 -47.41 -61.21
CA GLY A 712 33.59 -46.68 -62.41
C GLY A 712 34.74 -46.03 -63.19
N GLY A 713 36.00 -46.42 -62.89
CA GLY A 713 37.23 -45.79 -63.39
C GLY A 713 37.74 -44.60 -62.54
N ASN A 714 37.07 -44.25 -61.43
CA ASN A 714 37.50 -43.24 -60.47
C ASN A 714 38.22 -43.88 -59.28
N SER A 715 38.92 -43.08 -58.46
CA SER A 715 39.46 -43.53 -57.17
C SER A 715 38.35 -43.77 -56.14
N THR A 716 38.66 -44.51 -55.09
CA THR A 716 37.84 -44.68 -53.88
C THR A 716 37.45 -43.35 -53.23
N SER A 717 38.35 -42.36 -53.25
CA SER A 717 38.16 -41.00 -52.71
C SER A 717 37.24 -40.12 -53.60
N SER A 718 36.14 -40.67 -54.09
CA SER A 718 35.21 -40.02 -55.02
C SER A 718 33.76 -40.33 -54.64
N THR A 719 32.87 -39.36 -54.80
CA THR A 719 31.46 -39.50 -54.40
C THR A 719 30.69 -40.48 -55.30
N PHE A 720 30.20 -41.60 -54.77
CA PHE A 720 29.39 -42.58 -55.52
C PHE A 720 27.91 -42.51 -55.13
N SER A 721 27.01 -42.32 -56.10
CA SER A 721 25.58 -42.16 -55.81
C SER A 721 24.65 -42.77 -56.85
N ILE A 722 23.77 -43.68 -56.38
CA ILE A 722 22.57 -44.18 -57.07
C ILE A 722 22.83 -44.79 -58.49
N SER A 723 23.97 -45.46 -58.65
CA SER A 723 24.39 -46.12 -59.89
C SER A 723 24.87 -47.56 -59.67
N THR A 724 25.03 -48.32 -60.75
CA THR A 724 25.76 -49.60 -60.78
C THR A 724 27.11 -49.36 -61.42
N GLU A 725 28.18 -49.50 -60.64
CA GLU A 725 29.56 -49.31 -61.11
C GLU A 725 30.29 -50.64 -61.26
N GLU A 726 31.30 -50.66 -62.13
CA GLU A 726 32.32 -51.71 -62.17
C GLU A 726 33.41 -51.40 -61.15
N ILE A 727 33.81 -52.41 -60.37
CA ILE A 727 34.82 -52.30 -59.31
C ILE A 727 35.95 -53.27 -59.62
N LEU A 728 37.15 -52.70 -59.77
CA LEU A 728 38.37 -53.38 -60.18
C LEU A 728 39.40 -53.27 -59.07
N PHE A 729 39.97 -54.42 -58.67
CA PHE A 729 41.06 -54.47 -57.68
C PHE A 729 42.35 -54.89 -58.41
N TYR A 730 43.41 -54.13 -58.18
CA TYR A 730 44.73 -54.33 -58.76
C TYR A 730 45.78 -54.60 -57.68
N ASP A 731 46.79 -55.40 -58.01
CA ASP A 731 48.06 -55.49 -57.29
C ASP A 731 49.14 -54.88 -58.20
N GLN A 732 49.66 -53.70 -57.86
CA GLN A 732 50.43 -52.84 -58.77
C GLN A 732 49.64 -52.55 -60.07
N SER A 733 50.07 -53.14 -61.20
CA SER A 733 49.38 -53.08 -62.50
C SER A 733 48.40 -54.22 -62.75
N ASP A 734 48.48 -55.29 -61.96
CA ASP A 734 47.87 -56.57 -62.29
C ASP A 734 46.45 -56.62 -61.74
N LEU A 735 45.45 -56.60 -62.62
CA LEU A 735 44.06 -56.81 -62.23
C LEU A 735 43.93 -58.18 -61.56
N ILE A 736 43.39 -58.23 -60.34
CA ILE A 736 43.18 -59.46 -59.56
C ILE A 736 41.69 -59.76 -59.32
N VAL A 737 40.82 -58.74 -59.30
CA VAL A 737 39.35 -58.92 -59.14
C VAL A 737 38.58 -57.93 -60.02
N ASN A 738 37.46 -58.38 -60.59
CA ASN A 738 36.42 -57.53 -61.17
C ASN A 738 35.03 -57.98 -60.67
N PHE A 739 34.19 -57.04 -60.23
CA PHE A 739 32.74 -57.24 -60.07
C PHE A 739 31.97 -55.94 -60.30
N SER A 740 30.64 -56.00 -60.31
CA SER A 740 29.79 -54.81 -60.33
C SER A 740 28.99 -54.66 -59.05
N HIS A 741 28.80 -53.43 -58.58
CA HIS A 741 28.05 -53.10 -57.36
C HIS A 741 27.07 -51.96 -57.60
N ASN A 742 25.83 -52.11 -57.14
CA ASN A 742 24.78 -51.10 -57.23
C ASN A 742 24.64 -50.35 -55.90
N PHE A 743 25.22 -49.15 -55.86
CA PHE A 743 25.17 -48.22 -54.73
C PHE A 743 23.75 -47.71 -54.44
N SER A 744 22.77 -47.93 -55.33
CA SER A 744 21.34 -47.69 -55.06
C SER A 744 20.71 -48.74 -54.14
N GLN A 745 21.30 -49.93 -54.03
CA GLN A 745 20.71 -51.08 -53.32
C GLN A 745 21.36 -51.34 -51.96
N SER A 746 22.67 -51.17 -51.84
CA SER A 746 23.40 -51.21 -50.58
C SER A 746 24.66 -50.38 -50.65
N ASN A 747 25.11 -49.88 -49.49
CA ASN A 747 26.49 -49.41 -49.37
C ASN A 747 27.49 -50.56 -49.67
N LEU A 748 28.74 -50.20 -49.97
CA LEU A 748 29.89 -51.10 -50.00
C LEU A 748 30.92 -50.63 -48.97
N ASP A 749 31.26 -51.49 -48.02
CA ASP A 749 32.26 -51.22 -46.98
C ASP A 749 33.57 -51.93 -47.31
N LEU A 750 34.61 -51.15 -47.63
CA LEU A 750 35.93 -51.67 -47.98
C LEU A 750 36.67 -52.24 -46.77
N SER A 751 36.39 -51.76 -45.54
CA SER A 751 37.01 -52.30 -44.31
C SER A 751 36.63 -53.75 -44.00
N LYS A 752 35.55 -54.26 -44.62
CA LYS A 752 35.11 -55.66 -44.51
C LYS A 752 35.71 -56.59 -45.57
N ILE A 753 36.43 -56.06 -46.57
CA ILE A 753 36.98 -56.84 -47.67
C ILE A 753 38.33 -57.42 -47.26
N THR A 754 38.56 -58.70 -47.57
CA THR A 754 39.83 -59.38 -47.32
C THR A 754 40.38 -60.04 -48.58
N ILE A 755 41.70 -59.93 -48.76
CA ILE A 755 42.42 -60.45 -49.94
C ILE A 755 43.64 -61.23 -49.46
N SER A 756 43.80 -62.47 -49.92
CA SER A 756 45.00 -63.27 -49.65
C SER A 756 45.55 -63.82 -50.96
N LYS A 757 46.68 -63.27 -51.41
CA LYS A 757 47.37 -63.59 -52.67
C LYS A 757 48.70 -64.28 -52.38
N THR A 758 49.05 -65.27 -53.19
CA THR A 758 50.42 -65.82 -53.28
C THR A 758 50.77 -66.04 -54.76
N SER A 759 51.99 -66.51 -55.04
CA SER A 759 52.38 -66.94 -56.39
C SER A 759 51.61 -68.16 -56.92
N THR A 760 50.79 -68.81 -56.10
CA THR A 760 49.99 -69.99 -56.48
C THR A 760 48.53 -69.96 -56.01
N SER A 761 48.07 -68.87 -55.37
CA SER A 761 46.70 -68.78 -54.85
C SER A 761 46.14 -67.36 -54.81
N LEU A 762 44.81 -67.25 -54.89
CA LEU A 762 44.08 -66.01 -54.64
C LEU A 762 42.77 -66.30 -53.91
N ILE A 763 42.56 -65.67 -52.76
CA ILE A 763 41.31 -65.66 -51.99
C ILE A 763 40.80 -64.23 -51.96
N PHE A 764 39.50 -64.05 -52.18
CA PHE A 764 38.85 -62.74 -52.12
C PHE A 764 37.47 -62.86 -51.47
N ASN A 765 37.34 -62.31 -50.27
CA ASN A 765 36.09 -62.30 -49.51
C ASN A 765 35.55 -60.87 -49.37
N LEU A 766 34.28 -60.68 -49.74
CA LEU A 766 33.57 -59.40 -49.59
C LEU A 766 32.73 -59.36 -48.30
N SER A 767 32.78 -60.41 -47.45
CA SER A 767 31.94 -60.59 -46.27
C SER A 767 30.44 -60.43 -46.56
N GLY A 768 29.96 -61.13 -47.59
CA GLY A 768 28.55 -61.14 -48.01
C GLY A 768 28.08 -59.95 -48.85
N GLN A 769 28.92 -58.97 -49.17
CA GLN A 769 28.52 -57.74 -49.88
C GLN A 769 28.33 -57.90 -51.41
N LEU A 770 28.62 -59.07 -51.99
CA LEU A 770 28.52 -59.27 -53.44
C LEU A 770 27.06 -59.39 -53.92
N GLN A 771 26.58 -58.37 -54.64
CA GLN A 771 25.26 -58.38 -55.26
C GLN A 771 25.19 -59.25 -56.53
N GLY A 772 26.28 -59.26 -57.33
CA GLY A 772 26.36 -59.90 -58.64
C GLY A 772 27.09 -61.24 -58.66
N ASN A 773 27.79 -61.50 -59.77
CA ASN A 773 28.90 -62.45 -59.84
C ASN A 773 30.21 -61.64 -59.85
N LYS A 774 31.34 -62.28 -59.56
CA LYS A 774 32.67 -61.70 -59.76
C LYS A 774 33.57 -62.56 -60.65
N THR A 775 34.65 -61.94 -61.08
CA THR A 775 35.76 -62.54 -61.81
C THR A 775 37.02 -62.41 -60.98
N LEU A 776 37.80 -63.49 -60.89
CA LEU A 776 39.17 -63.47 -60.38
C LEU A 776 40.17 -63.65 -61.51
N TYR A 777 41.36 -63.10 -61.29
CA TYR A 777 42.50 -63.20 -62.19
C TYR A 777 43.72 -63.63 -61.38
N ILE A 778 44.46 -64.63 -61.87
CA ILE A 778 45.73 -65.07 -61.30
C ILE A 778 46.74 -65.23 -62.44
N THR A 779 47.98 -64.77 -62.25
CA THR A 779 49.06 -64.98 -63.21
C THR A 779 49.24 -66.47 -63.48
N ASP A 780 49.34 -66.91 -64.74
CA ASP A 780 49.78 -68.29 -64.99
C ASP A 780 51.25 -68.41 -64.56
N ASN A 781 51.48 -69.27 -63.58
CA ASN A 781 52.79 -69.55 -63.04
C ASN A 781 53.25 -70.97 -63.45
N SER A 782 52.91 -71.38 -64.68
CA SER A 782 53.12 -72.73 -65.20
C SER A 782 52.49 -73.80 -64.31
N PHE A 783 51.21 -73.62 -63.99
CA PHE A 783 50.49 -74.60 -63.15
C PHE A 783 50.33 -75.94 -63.88
N VAL A 784 50.39 -77.04 -63.12
CA VAL A 784 50.08 -78.40 -63.59
C VAL A 784 48.74 -78.91 -63.06
N SER A 785 48.16 -78.21 -62.08
CA SER A 785 46.79 -78.40 -61.62
C SER A 785 46.22 -77.06 -61.16
N LEU A 786 44.93 -76.83 -61.38
CA LEU A 786 44.21 -75.63 -61.01
C LEU A 786 42.86 -76.01 -60.38
N CYS A 787 42.66 -75.60 -59.13
CA CYS A 787 41.41 -75.79 -58.41
C CYS A 787 40.75 -74.44 -58.12
N VAL A 788 39.44 -74.38 -58.28
CA VAL A 788 38.61 -73.22 -57.93
C VAL A 788 37.56 -73.67 -56.93
N LYS A 789 37.41 -72.94 -55.82
CA LYS A 789 36.36 -73.16 -54.83
C LYS A 789 35.42 -71.96 -54.79
N ASP A 790 34.15 -72.19 -55.08
CA ASP A 790 33.09 -71.18 -55.08
C ASP A 790 32.28 -71.22 -53.77
N GLU A 791 32.99 -71.28 -52.64
CA GLU A 791 32.47 -71.26 -51.27
C GLU A 791 33.29 -70.26 -50.42
N GLU A 792 32.73 -69.72 -49.34
CA GLU A 792 33.41 -68.73 -48.50
C GLU A 792 34.50 -69.41 -47.68
N ILE A 793 35.76 -69.03 -47.89
CA ILE A 793 36.94 -69.58 -47.21
C ILE A 793 37.84 -68.45 -46.67
N ASN A 794 38.62 -68.78 -45.64
CA ASN A 794 39.53 -67.86 -44.96
C ASN A 794 41.01 -68.34 -45.05
N SER A 795 41.27 -69.63 -45.34
CA SER A 795 42.59 -70.16 -45.69
C SER A 795 42.57 -70.94 -47.01
N ILE A 796 43.72 -70.96 -47.70
CA ILE A 796 43.95 -71.77 -48.90
C ILE A 796 43.96 -73.28 -48.59
N ASP A 797 44.15 -73.65 -47.32
CA ASP A 797 44.05 -75.03 -46.83
C ASP A 797 42.62 -75.60 -46.95
N GLU A 798 41.60 -74.74 -47.12
CA GLU A 798 40.20 -75.14 -47.29
C GLU A 798 39.88 -75.62 -48.71
N ILE A 799 40.82 -75.51 -49.66
CA ILE A 799 40.73 -76.09 -51.01
C ILE A 799 41.57 -77.37 -51.05
N SER A 800 40.97 -78.52 -51.39
CA SER A 800 41.68 -79.81 -51.39
C SER A 800 42.84 -79.83 -52.40
N SER A 801 43.91 -80.56 -52.06
CA SER A 801 45.11 -80.69 -52.89
C SER A 801 44.91 -81.48 -54.19
N ASP A 802 43.83 -82.26 -54.27
CA ASP A 802 43.39 -83.06 -55.41
C ASP A 802 42.17 -82.47 -56.14
N CYS A 803 41.60 -81.37 -55.61
CA CYS A 803 40.39 -80.70 -56.09
C CYS A 803 39.15 -81.60 -56.17
N THR A 804 38.82 -82.24 -55.04
CA THR A 804 37.67 -83.15 -54.90
C THR A 804 36.74 -82.79 -53.72
N GLY A 805 36.99 -81.69 -53.02
CA GLY A 805 36.19 -81.22 -51.89
C GLY A 805 34.82 -80.66 -52.29
N SER A 806 34.05 -80.24 -51.27
CA SER A 806 32.77 -79.55 -51.49
C SER A 806 32.97 -78.25 -52.27
N ASN A 807 32.11 -78.00 -53.25
CA ASN A 807 32.08 -76.78 -54.07
C ASN A 807 33.40 -76.44 -54.80
N GLU A 808 34.27 -77.44 -54.95
CA GLU A 808 35.50 -77.36 -55.73
C GLU A 808 35.26 -77.80 -57.18
N THR A 809 35.90 -77.11 -58.12
CA THR A 809 35.86 -77.44 -59.55
C THR A 809 37.29 -77.49 -60.08
N ASN A 810 37.67 -78.67 -60.58
CA ASN A 810 38.98 -78.92 -61.18
C ASN A 810 39.01 -78.31 -62.59
N PHE A 811 39.91 -77.36 -62.81
CA PHE A 811 40.12 -76.64 -64.07
C PHE A 811 41.45 -76.99 -64.74
N ASN A 812 41.99 -78.19 -64.51
CA ASN A 812 43.25 -78.64 -65.14
C ASN A 812 43.16 -78.65 -66.69
N SER A 813 41.95 -78.76 -67.25
CA SER A 813 41.68 -78.68 -68.69
C SER A 813 41.63 -77.26 -69.25
N CYS A 814 41.60 -76.23 -68.40
CA CYS A 814 41.67 -74.83 -68.78
C CYS A 814 43.10 -74.36 -69.09
N LEU A 815 44.11 -75.02 -68.54
CA LEU A 815 45.51 -74.65 -68.73
C LEU A 815 45.89 -74.73 -70.22
N GLY A 816 46.22 -73.58 -70.81
CA GLY A 816 46.40 -73.36 -72.25
C GLY A 816 45.11 -73.37 -73.10
N SER A 817 43.94 -73.06 -72.53
CA SER A 817 42.63 -73.28 -73.15
C SER A 817 41.51 -72.36 -72.60
N VAL A 818 40.29 -72.52 -73.13
CA VAL A 818 39.05 -71.90 -72.61
C VAL A 818 38.04 -73.00 -72.32
N VAL A 819 37.63 -73.14 -71.06
CA VAL A 819 36.76 -74.23 -70.61
C VAL A 819 35.69 -73.73 -69.63
N ARG A 820 34.47 -74.23 -69.77
CA ARG A 820 33.35 -73.96 -68.86
C ARG A 820 32.96 -75.23 -68.12
N ILE A 821 32.96 -75.20 -66.79
CA ILE A 821 32.61 -76.33 -65.92
C ILE A 821 31.67 -75.82 -64.82
N ASN A 822 30.57 -76.53 -64.55
CA ASN A 822 29.58 -76.21 -63.51
C ASN A 822 28.97 -74.79 -63.57
N GLY A 823 29.10 -74.09 -64.70
CA GLY A 823 28.62 -72.72 -64.91
C GLY A 823 29.71 -71.65 -64.83
N ILE A 824 30.78 -71.92 -64.06
CA ILE A 824 32.01 -71.14 -63.96
C ILE A 824 32.79 -71.25 -65.28
N ASN A 825 33.29 -70.12 -65.78
CA ASN A 825 34.19 -70.09 -66.94
C ASN A 825 35.63 -69.99 -66.45
N CYS A 826 36.54 -70.66 -67.14
CA CYS A 826 37.98 -70.45 -67.01
C CYS A 826 38.57 -70.18 -68.41
N THR A 827 39.42 -69.16 -68.49
CA THR A 827 40.16 -68.76 -69.69
C THR A 827 41.61 -68.56 -69.29
N ASP A 828 42.52 -69.30 -69.94
CA ASP A 828 43.96 -69.08 -69.85
C ASP A 828 44.45 -68.41 -71.14
N ASP A 829 45.05 -67.23 -71.03
CA ASP A 829 45.65 -66.52 -72.18
C ASP A 829 47.16 -66.78 -72.35
N GLY A 830 47.76 -67.63 -71.50
CA GLY A 830 49.20 -67.91 -71.47
C GLY A 830 50.02 -66.90 -70.65
N SER A 831 49.36 -65.96 -69.97
CA SER A 831 49.96 -65.04 -69.00
C SER A 831 49.09 -64.86 -67.75
N THR A 832 47.77 -64.90 -67.91
CA THR A 832 46.76 -64.73 -66.86
C THR A 832 45.65 -65.76 -67.05
N ILE A 833 45.24 -66.37 -65.95
CA ILE A 833 44.08 -67.25 -65.87
C ILE A 833 42.94 -66.47 -65.25
N LYS A 834 41.89 -66.27 -66.04
CA LYS A 834 40.65 -65.57 -65.69
C LYS A 834 39.57 -66.59 -65.31
N ILE A 835 39.03 -66.49 -64.10
CA ILE A 835 37.92 -67.31 -63.60
C ILE A 835 36.67 -66.44 -63.43
N GLU A 836 35.62 -66.70 -64.21
CA GLU A 836 34.39 -65.89 -64.25
C GLU A 836 33.18 -66.63 -63.65
N ASN A 837 32.17 -65.85 -63.24
CA ASN A 837 30.88 -66.30 -62.68
C ASN A 837 30.93 -66.84 -61.23
N LEU A 838 31.90 -66.39 -60.44
CA LEU A 838 32.05 -66.79 -59.03
C LEU A 838 31.11 -66.01 -58.10
N LYS A 839 30.60 -66.66 -57.05
CA LYS A 839 29.87 -66.05 -55.91
C LYS A 839 30.78 -65.83 -54.71
N TYR A 840 31.47 -66.86 -54.25
CA TYR A 840 32.56 -66.81 -53.27
C TYR A 840 33.89 -67.09 -53.98
N SER A 841 35.04 -67.15 -53.30
CA SER A 841 36.31 -67.31 -54.03
C SER A 841 37.49 -67.77 -53.20
N GLY A 842 38.01 -68.94 -53.59
CA GLY A 842 39.45 -69.17 -53.59
C GLY A 842 39.91 -69.90 -54.86
N ILE A 843 41.11 -69.58 -55.33
CA ILE A 843 41.83 -70.27 -56.39
C ILE A 843 43.10 -70.88 -55.81
N ARG A 844 43.38 -72.14 -56.14
CA ARG A 844 44.60 -72.87 -55.82
C ARG A 844 45.22 -73.45 -57.10
N GLY A 845 46.27 -72.80 -57.61
CA GLY A 845 47.19 -73.39 -58.56
C GLY A 845 48.18 -74.31 -57.83
N ILE A 846 48.66 -75.33 -58.54
CA ILE A 846 49.74 -76.22 -58.07
C ILE A 846 50.79 -76.29 -59.18
N GLN A 847 52.02 -75.88 -58.85
CA GLN A 847 53.21 -76.09 -59.67
C GLN A 847 53.75 -77.51 -59.42
N ALA A 848 54.59 -78.04 -60.33
CA ALA A 848 55.23 -79.34 -60.12
C ALA A 848 56.20 -79.29 -58.92
N ASP A 849 55.84 -79.96 -57.81
CA ASP A 849 56.51 -79.84 -56.51
C ASP A 849 57.92 -80.49 -56.44
N PRO A 850 58.97 -79.74 -56.07
CA PRO A 850 60.21 -80.27 -55.53
C PRO A 850 60.17 -80.38 -53.99
N SER A 851 59.41 -81.36 -53.50
CA SER A 851 59.35 -81.86 -52.10
C SER A 851 58.71 -80.96 -51.00
N GLY A 852 57.45 -81.23 -50.68
CA GLY A 852 56.72 -80.63 -49.54
C GLY A 852 56.74 -81.38 -48.19
N THR A 853 56.16 -80.75 -47.15
CA THR A 853 55.65 -81.33 -45.88
C THR A 853 54.81 -80.27 -45.12
N SER A 854 53.97 -80.65 -44.14
CA SER A 854 52.93 -79.77 -43.56
C SER A 854 52.64 -80.00 -42.05
N SER A 855 52.15 -78.95 -41.32
CA SER A 855 51.39 -79.10 -40.05
C SER A 855 50.76 -77.80 -39.45
N THR A 856 49.48 -77.55 -39.74
CA THR A 856 48.35 -77.30 -38.79
C THR A 856 48.46 -76.42 -37.50
N SER A 857 47.76 -75.27 -37.52
CA SER A 857 46.63 -74.82 -36.62
C SER A 857 46.72 -74.68 -35.07
N GLY A 858 45.99 -73.69 -34.51
CA GLY A 858 45.48 -73.68 -33.11
C GLY A 858 44.75 -72.39 -32.67
N SER A 859 43.58 -72.51 -31.98
CA SER A 859 42.71 -71.37 -31.56
C SER A 859 42.18 -71.51 -30.11
N GLY A 860 41.60 -70.44 -29.53
CA GLY A 860 40.93 -70.48 -28.19
C GLY A 860 40.01 -69.27 -27.90
N SER A 861 39.06 -69.39 -26.95
CA SER A 861 38.05 -68.34 -26.67
C SER A 861 37.36 -68.40 -25.27
N GLY A 862 36.65 -67.33 -24.89
CA GLY A 862 35.75 -67.20 -23.72
C GLY A 862 35.64 -65.75 -23.17
N GLY A 863 34.59 -65.29 -22.46
CA GLY A 863 33.25 -65.86 -22.21
C GLY A 863 32.43 -65.15 -21.09
N ARG A 864 31.07 -65.19 -21.21
CA ARG A 864 30.00 -64.99 -20.18
C ARG A 864 29.63 -63.60 -19.56
N ARG A 865 28.44 -63.12 -19.95
CA ARG A 865 27.15 -62.90 -19.19
C ARG A 865 27.06 -62.15 -17.83
N SER A 866 25.90 -61.51 -17.64
CA SER A 866 25.43 -60.68 -16.50
C SER A 866 24.12 -61.20 -15.83
N LYS A 867 23.58 -60.51 -14.80
CA LYS A 867 22.21 -60.72 -14.22
C LYS A 867 21.63 -59.52 -13.42
N LYS A 868 20.29 -59.52 -13.19
CA LYS A 868 19.41 -58.55 -12.44
C LYS A 868 18.07 -59.28 -12.11
N VAL A 869 17.08 -58.89 -11.28
CA VAL A 869 16.79 -57.80 -10.29
C VAL A 869 16.33 -58.49 -8.95
N VAL A 870 15.42 -58.10 -8.02
CA VAL A 870 14.42 -57.00 -7.74
C VAL A 870 14.15 -56.95 -6.21
N GLU A 871 13.68 -55.81 -5.64
CA GLU A 871 12.63 -55.77 -4.58
C GLU A 871 11.99 -54.36 -4.47
N GLU A 872 10.95 -54.17 -3.65
CA GLU A 872 9.91 -53.10 -3.73
C GLU A 872 9.91 -52.09 -2.53
N ASP A 873 9.22 -50.93 -2.65
CA ASP A 873 7.93 -50.61 -1.94
C ASP A 873 7.47 -49.13 -2.20
N THR A 874 6.49 -48.62 -1.43
CA THR A 874 5.61 -47.47 -1.71
C THR A 874 5.54 -46.43 -0.57
N ILE A 875 5.12 -45.18 -0.85
CA ILE A 875 5.05 -44.06 0.14
C ILE A 875 3.78 -43.19 -0.04
N GLU A 876 3.30 -42.60 1.08
CA GLU A 876 2.04 -41.86 1.23
C GLU A 876 2.08 -40.35 0.88
N LYS A 877 0.95 -39.64 1.07
CA LYS A 877 0.79 -38.19 0.90
C LYS A 877 0.89 -37.43 2.24
N PHE A 878 1.65 -36.35 2.26
CA PHE A 878 1.85 -35.49 3.45
C PHE A 878 0.70 -34.49 3.70
N LYS A 879 0.65 -33.99 4.94
CA LYS A 879 -0.17 -32.88 5.47
C LYS A 879 0.73 -32.03 6.37
N CYS A 880 0.64 -30.69 6.31
CA CYS A 880 1.30 -29.84 7.30
C CYS A 880 0.46 -29.75 8.59
N VAL A 881 1.10 -29.44 9.72
CA VAL A 881 0.45 -29.26 11.03
C VAL A 881 0.81 -27.90 11.64
N THR A 882 1.97 -27.35 11.27
CA THR A 882 2.57 -26.10 11.76
C THR A 882 3.24 -25.34 10.61
N ASN A 883 3.53 -24.04 10.80
CA ASN A 883 4.24 -23.25 9.77
C ASN A 883 5.67 -23.76 9.51
N SER A 884 6.31 -24.41 10.49
CA SER A 884 7.61 -25.06 10.32
C SER A 884 7.61 -26.30 9.41
N ASP A 885 6.43 -26.81 9.03
CA ASP A 885 6.28 -27.89 8.05
C ASP A 885 6.15 -27.35 6.60
N CYS A 886 6.28 -26.03 6.41
CA CYS A 886 6.20 -25.33 5.13
C CYS A 886 7.52 -24.62 4.80
N SER A 887 7.70 -24.24 3.53
CA SER A 887 8.82 -23.39 3.10
C SER A 887 8.68 -21.96 3.66
N GLU A 888 9.80 -21.22 3.80
CA GLU A 888 9.84 -19.89 4.41
C GLU A 888 8.93 -18.84 3.74
N ASP A 889 8.51 -19.10 2.49
CA ASP A 889 7.58 -18.29 1.73
C ASP A 889 6.10 -18.66 1.92
N LYS A 890 5.76 -19.55 2.88
CA LYS A 890 4.42 -20.16 3.05
C LYS A 890 4.02 -20.37 4.51
N THR A 891 2.72 -20.43 4.76
CA THR A 891 2.13 -20.79 6.05
C THR A 891 1.18 -21.99 5.93
N CYS A 892 1.00 -22.73 7.02
CA CYS A 892 0.14 -23.91 7.04
C CYS A 892 -1.31 -23.52 7.36
N PHE A 893 -2.21 -23.68 6.39
CA PHE A 893 -3.64 -23.38 6.52
C PHE A 893 -4.46 -24.62 6.15
N TYR A 894 -5.36 -25.07 7.04
CA TYR A 894 -6.14 -26.30 6.88
C TYR A 894 -5.37 -27.53 6.38
N ASN A 895 -4.15 -27.75 6.91
CA ASN A 895 -3.21 -28.82 6.56
C ASN A 895 -2.53 -28.72 5.17
N GLN A 896 -2.59 -27.55 4.52
CA GLN A 896 -1.88 -27.25 3.26
C GLN A 896 -0.98 -26.01 3.39
N CYS A 897 0.20 -26.02 2.74
CA CYS A 897 1.10 -24.88 2.72
C CYS A 897 0.69 -23.89 1.63
N VAL A 898 0.12 -22.74 2.03
CA VAL A 898 -0.30 -21.63 1.16
C VAL A 898 0.71 -20.48 1.24
N LYS A 899 0.83 -19.72 0.15
CA LYS A 899 1.79 -18.62 -0.04
C LYS A 899 1.14 -17.27 0.30
#